data_AF-A0A8T3ZKC9-F1
#
_entry.id   AF-A0A8T3ZKC9-F1
#
_cell.length_a   1.000
_cell.length_b   1.000
_cell.length_c   1.000
_cell.angle_alpha   90.00
_cell.angle_beta   90.00
_cell.angle_gamma   90.00
#
_symmetry.space_group_name_H-M   'P 1'
#
loop_
_entity.id
_entity.type
_entity.pdbx_description
1 polymer ?
#
loop_
_entity_poly.entity_id
_entity_poly.type
_entity_poly.pdbx_seq_one_letter_code
_entity_poly.pdbx_strand_id
1 'polypeptide(L)'
;MQFGTGYGGSGSYSHALSDASVADSYLGDSHGGNPSQGPNIEGTQTSTIGVKELGMSVTEGARFGSLVQTASQAIRLGVGSIELATIQGGGEPGGAEGYGQEARQALRELARANSISYTSVHTPPNTVGNLSGYNYQERGFNDEFRHRSMEEVKKAITFAADVNAGAVVVHTGEALRDMSTAAWNRDISVGSGEKIKEFLSYEEEPGRQVLYMVDDRTGKLVTEVRKSQVVFEPKFKTKYNPKTGFEEYIDKDDTFLDEKNEDDLFNRIPEWNPEKLQFKTERRDWNYFVDLSNRWNKKYPRVDNNGKQNLWSPEELFFRKQLEAQMLQARGNSLYHGRMYDDYVEARNELGKALTYYQKLEKSIPKEELWRIMEQDEKVKRYAASTASHRFGGKEMRLPTELIKDALVDIERQMKYTHETSAAADAQASQYSETIRHVMPVHRYAKEKTSMSYAQAGVMAMEETMHNKNSKRPVFVAPENLFPEMGYGTHPDELIELVTDARKRMVEMLTKKKIPSFREERDEHGNLKEVVNPYYRGMNEKEAEQYASKHIKATFDTQHLGMWWAHFQPLPGETVDKRKQRFDNWYKDQVVKLEKSGIIGHIHAVDAFGAGHHHLPIGEGNLPVKWTLEYLKSKGYKGTMISEGWEENRINPGRQITASWRHLGTNVGMGFAIGAPSRQWQDVEFGYLRNMQSPYFIFGAYSPSNDWQLWSQVPLE
;
A
#
# COMPACT_ATOMS: atom_id res chain seq x y z
N MET A 1 13.28 -14.29 11.93
CA MET A 1 12.09 -14.48 12.79
C MET A 1 11.98 -15.96 13.15
N GLN A 2 11.91 -16.27 14.44
CA GLN A 2 11.49 -17.57 14.97
C GLN A 2 10.25 -17.27 15.82
N PHE A 3 9.06 -17.65 15.34
CA PHE A 3 7.84 -17.43 16.10
C PHE A 3 7.76 -18.50 17.18
N GLY A 4 8.03 -18.09 18.42
CA GLY A 4 7.92 -18.91 19.62
C GLY A 4 6.46 -19.19 19.96
N THR A 5 6.12 -20.46 19.96
CA THR A 5 4.91 -21.02 20.57
C THR A 5 5.03 -20.99 22.09
N GLY A 6 4.02 -20.48 22.78
CA GLY A 6 3.85 -20.73 24.20
C GLY A 6 2.83 -19.80 24.83
N TYR A 7 1.61 -20.29 25.03
CA TYR A 7 0.91 -20.22 26.31
C TYR A 7 -0.32 -21.14 26.23
N GLY A 8 -0.28 -22.21 27.03
CA GLY A 8 -1.42 -23.09 27.26
C GLY A 8 -2.23 -22.65 28.47
N GLY A 9 -3.51 -22.99 28.45
CA GLY A 9 -4.31 -23.23 29.66
C GLY A 9 -5.31 -22.15 30.03
N SER A 10 -6.57 -22.31 29.64
CA SER A 10 -7.63 -22.78 30.57
C SER A 10 -8.97 -22.86 29.82
N GLY A 11 -9.67 -23.96 30.07
CA GLY A 11 -10.81 -24.40 29.28
C GLY A 11 -12.08 -23.59 29.49
N SER A 12 -12.94 -23.64 28.47
CA SER A 12 -14.38 -23.59 28.64
C SER A 12 -15.02 -24.44 27.56
N TYR A 13 -15.92 -25.32 28.01
CA TYR A 13 -16.69 -26.26 27.21
C TYR A 13 -17.61 -25.51 26.24
N SER A 14 -17.58 -25.87 24.96
CA SER A 14 -18.71 -25.66 24.06
C SER A 14 -18.91 -26.92 23.21
N HIS A 15 -20.13 -27.46 23.30
CA HIS A 15 -20.58 -28.64 22.59
C HIS A 15 -20.55 -28.41 21.07
N ALA A 16 -19.72 -29.17 20.36
CA ALA A 16 -19.86 -29.36 18.93
C ALA A 16 -20.91 -30.46 18.68
N LEU A 17 -22.05 -30.07 18.11
CA LEU A 17 -22.96 -31.00 17.45
C LEU A 17 -22.29 -31.41 16.13
N SER A 18 -21.76 -32.63 16.12
CA SER A 18 -21.28 -33.30 14.91
C SER A 18 -22.49 -33.77 14.11
N ASP A 19 -22.83 -33.08 13.04
CA ASP A 19 -23.72 -33.61 12.01
C ASP A 19 -22.88 -34.06 10.81
N ALA A 20 -22.25 -35.23 10.98
CA ALA A 20 -21.59 -35.97 9.92
C ALA A 20 -22.64 -36.88 9.27
N SER A 21 -23.37 -36.37 8.29
CA SER A 21 -24.31 -37.19 7.51
C SER A 21 -24.57 -36.66 6.09
N VAL A 22 -23.51 -36.28 5.35
CA VAL A 22 -23.59 -36.10 3.88
C VAL A 22 -22.30 -36.56 3.20
N ALA A 23 -21.93 -37.83 3.39
CA ALA A 23 -20.76 -38.43 2.72
C ALA A 23 -21.02 -39.82 2.13
N ASP A 24 -22.30 -40.21 1.93
CA ASP A 24 -22.64 -41.60 1.58
C ASP A 24 -23.64 -41.75 0.41
N SER A 25 -23.70 -40.79 -0.52
CA SER A 25 -24.59 -40.89 -1.69
C SER A 25 -23.89 -40.85 -3.05
N TYR A 26 -22.59 -41.18 -3.13
CA TYR A 26 -21.83 -41.22 -4.39
C TYR A 26 -21.32 -42.61 -4.79
N LEU A 27 -21.92 -43.68 -4.26
CA LEU A 27 -21.68 -45.05 -4.71
C LEU A 27 -23.00 -45.70 -5.13
N GLY A 28 -23.44 -45.34 -6.33
CA GLY A 28 -24.55 -45.99 -7.02
C GLY A 28 -24.05 -47.10 -7.93
N ASP A 29 -24.64 -48.27 -7.76
CA ASP A 29 -24.44 -49.53 -8.48
C ASP A 29 -24.20 -49.44 -9.99
N SER A 30 -23.20 -50.19 -10.46
CA SER A 30 -23.18 -50.69 -11.84
C SER A 30 -22.58 -52.10 -11.91
N HIS A 31 -23.44 -53.11 -11.77
CA HIS A 31 -23.17 -54.48 -12.19
C HIS A 31 -23.92 -54.78 -13.50
N GLY A 32 -23.16 -55.19 -14.52
CA GLY A 32 -23.68 -55.92 -15.69
C GLY A 32 -23.43 -55.26 -17.04
N GLY A 33 -22.32 -55.59 -17.71
CA GLY A 33 -22.16 -55.30 -19.13
C GLY A 33 -20.73 -55.39 -19.70
N ASN A 34 -20.41 -56.55 -20.30
CA ASN A 34 -19.48 -56.79 -21.42
C ASN A 34 -17.98 -56.35 -21.32
N PRO A 35 -16.99 -57.27 -21.29
CA PRO A 35 -15.57 -56.95 -21.03
C PRO A 35 -14.76 -56.52 -22.28
N SER A 36 -15.33 -55.84 -23.27
CA SER A 36 -14.61 -55.56 -24.55
C SER A 36 -14.61 -54.11 -25.03
N GLN A 37 -14.86 -53.13 -24.17
CA GLN A 37 -14.63 -51.73 -24.51
C GLN A 37 -13.88 -51.05 -23.37
N GLY A 38 -12.58 -50.84 -23.59
CA GLY A 38 -11.79 -49.95 -22.73
C GLY A 38 -12.38 -48.54 -22.72
N PRO A 39 -12.10 -47.73 -21.70
CA PRO A 39 -12.61 -46.37 -21.61
C PRO A 39 -12.23 -45.61 -22.87
N ASN A 40 -13.24 -45.04 -23.54
CA ASN A 40 -13.05 -44.14 -24.66
C ASN A 40 -12.23 -42.96 -24.15
N ILE A 41 -10.95 -42.90 -24.55
CA ILE A 41 -10.09 -41.74 -24.36
C ILE A 41 -10.72 -40.63 -25.20
N GLU A 42 -11.49 -39.75 -24.56
CA GLU A 42 -11.88 -38.49 -25.17
C GLU A 42 -10.61 -37.83 -25.74
N GLY A 43 -10.67 -37.49 -27.03
CA GLY A 43 -9.52 -37.08 -27.82
C GLY A 43 -8.65 -36.08 -27.06
N THR A 44 -7.44 -36.51 -26.70
CA THR A 44 -6.43 -35.72 -26.02
C THR A 44 -6.14 -34.47 -26.84
N GLN A 45 -6.75 -33.35 -26.47
CA GLN A 45 -6.24 -32.04 -26.88
C GLN A 45 -4.84 -31.93 -26.31
N THR A 46 -3.84 -32.06 -27.17
CA THR A 46 -2.43 -31.80 -26.83
C THR A 46 -2.33 -30.37 -26.33
N SER A 47 -2.03 -30.16 -25.04
CA SER A 47 -1.71 -28.80 -24.60
C SER A 47 -0.48 -28.30 -25.33
N THR A 48 -0.53 -27.02 -25.67
CA THR A 48 0.54 -26.31 -26.35
C THR A 48 1.67 -25.90 -25.42
N ILE A 49 1.60 -26.19 -24.11
CA ILE A 49 2.58 -25.76 -23.10
C ILE A 49 3.67 -26.84 -22.94
N GLY A 50 4.88 -26.53 -23.39
CA GLY A 50 6.04 -27.41 -23.32
C GLY A 50 6.77 -27.39 -21.96
N VAL A 51 7.61 -28.40 -21.68
CA VAL A 51 8.46 -28.47 -20.47
C VAL A 51 9.47 -27.32 -20.33
N LYS A 52 9.77 -26.63 -21.44
CA LYS A 52 10.60 -25.43 -21.44
C LYS A 52 9.82 -24.16 -21.09
N GLU A 53 8.51 -24.20 -21.20
CA GLU A 53 7.63 -23.03 -21.03
C GLU A 53 7.04 -22.96 -19.63
N LEU A 54 6.74 -24.11 -19.01
CA LEU A 54 6.40 -24.22 -17.60
C LEU A 54 7.61 -24.70 -16.79
N GLY A 55 8.20 -23.78 -16.05
CA GLY A 55 9.34 -23.98 -15.17
C GLY A 55 8.98 -24.18 -13.70
N MET A 56 9.97 -24.11 -12.82
CA MET A 56 9.81 -24.28 -11.37
C MET A 56 10.65 -23.25 -10.60
N SER A 57 10.14 -22.75 -9.48
CA SER A 57 10.93 -21.95 -8.55
C SER A 57 11.86 -22.81 -7.72
N VAL A 58 13.10 -22.38 -7.54
CA VAL A 58 14.07 -22.99 -6.63
C VAL A 58 14.44 -21.98 -5.56
N THR A 59 14.50 -22.44 -4.32
CA THR A 59 14.85 -21.62 -3.16
C THR A 59 16.24 -21.99 -2.65
N GLU A 60 16.87 -21.06 -1.94
CA GLU A 60 18.05 -21.33 -1.13
C GLU A 60 17.73 -21.43 0.37
N GLY A 61 18.71 -21.85 1.16
CA GLY A 61 18.67 -21.83 2.62
C GLY A 61 19.20 -23.12 3.24
N ALA A 62 19.38 -23.13 4.57
CA ALA A 62 20.00 -24.23 5.31
C ALA A 62 19.33 -25.60 5.06
N ARG A 63 18.03 -25.59 4.75
CA ARG A 63 17.25 -26.80 4.43
C ARG A 63 17.42 -27.29 2.99
N PHE A 64 17.64 -26.37 2.04
CA PHE A 64 17.56 -26.65 0.60
C PHE A 64 18.93 -26.68 -0.08
N GLY A 65 19.92 -26.00 0.51
CA GLY A 65 21.24 -25.78 -0.09
C GLY A 65 21.33 -24.42 -0.79
N SER A 66 22.38 -24.24 -1.58
CA SER A 66 22.57 -23.04 -2.41
C SER A 66 21.71 -23.09 -3.67
N LEU A 67 21.49 -21.93 -4.31
CA LEU A 67 20.79 -21.85 -5.61
C LEU A 67 21.44 -22.74 -6.68
N VAL A 68 22.77 -22.93 -6.64
CA VAL A 68 23.48 -23.82 -7.57
C VAL A 68 23.01 -25.28 -7.37
N GLN A 69 22.87 -25.71 -6.12
CA GLN A 69 22.43 -27.07 -5.78
C GLN A 69 20.96 -27.28 -6.14
N THR A 70 20.08 -26.35 -5.79
CA THR A 70 18.64 -26.48 -6.04
C THR A 70 18.30 -26.32 -7.52
N ALA A 71 18.99 -25.44 -8.25
CA ALA A 71 18.90 -25.39 -9.71
C ALA A 71 19.37 -26.71 -10.37
N SER A 72 20.46 -27.30 -9.87
CA SER A 72 20.94 -28.61 -10.38
C SER A 72 19.92 -29.72 -10.14
N GLN A 73 19.22 -29.71 -9.01
CA GLN A 73 18.14 -30.66 -8.74
C GLN A 73 16.96 -30.46 -9.69
N ALA A 74 16.53 -29.21 -9.91
CA ALA A 74 15.46 -28.90 -10.86
C ALA A 74 15.80 -29.34 -12.30
N ILE A 75 17.05 -29.14 -12.73
CA ILE A 75 17.55 -29.60 -14.03
C ILE A 75 17.42 -31.13 -14.16
N ARG A 76 17.76 -31.89 -13.12
CA ARG A 76 17.64 -33.36 -13.12
C ARG A 76 16.19 -33.85 -13.18
N LEU A 77 15.23 -33.02 -12.78
CA LEU A 77 13.80 -33.28 -12.97
C LEU A 77 13.32 -33.01 -14.41
N GLY A 78 14.17 -32.46 -15.28
CA GLY A 78 13.84 -32.13 -16.67
C GLY A 78 13.28 -30.72 -16.87
N VAL A 79 13.38 -29.85 -15.86
CA VAL A 79 12.86 -28.47 -15.92
C VAL A 79 13.69 -27.63 -16.88
N GLY A 80 13.03 -26.98 -17.85
CA GLY A 80 13.71 -26.12 -18.85
C GLY A 80 13.83 -24.64 -18.46
N SER A 81 13.07 -24.20 -17.46
CA SER A 81 13.00 -22.81 -17.01
C SER A 81 12.97 -22.74 -15.49
N ILE A 82 13.79 -21.89 -14.89
CA ILE A 82 13.97 -21.83 -13.43
C ILE A 82 13.77 -20.39 -12.95
N GLU A 83 13.04 -20.23 -11.85
CA GLU A 83 13.06 -19.01 -11.04
C GLU A 83 14.01 -19.18 -9.87
N LEU A 84 14.84 -18.17 -9.61
CA LEU A 84 15.78 -18.15 -8.50
C LEU A 84 15.20 -17.33 -7.34
N ALA A 85 14.67 -18.01 -6.34
CA ALA A 85 14.13 -17.36 -5.15
C ALA A 85 15.21 -17.19 -4.09
N THR A 86 15.65 -15.95 -3.86
CA THR A 86 16.71 -15.62 -2.90
C THR A 86 16.13 -15.48 -1.48
N ILE A 87 15.30 -16.44 -1.08
CA ILE A 87 14.58 -16.42 0.20
C ILE A 87 15.52 -16.91 1.31
N GLN A 88 15.51 -16.21 2.44
CA GLN A 88 16.21 -16.62 3.66
C GLN A 88 15.52 -17.85 4.29
N GLY A 89 15.86 -19.05 3.84
CA GLY A 89 15.47 -20.30 4.48
C GLY A 89 16.32 -20.56 5.73
N GLY A 90 15.86 -20.05 6.89
CA GLY A 90 16.59 -20.12 8.16
C GLY A 90 17.28 -18.80 8.50
N GLY A 91 17.61 -18.57 9.77
CA GLY A 91 18.12 -17.29 10.30
C GLY A 91 19.52 -16.86 9.83
N GLU A 92 19.99 -17.37 8.69
CA GLU A 92 21.26 -16.99 8.08
C GLU A 92 21.09 -15.81 7.10
N PRO A 93 22.13 -14.99 6.91
CA PRO A 93 22.10 -13.92 5.92
C PRO A 93 22.09 -14.50 4.49
N GLY A 94 20.90 -14.61 3.89
CA GLY A 94 20.69 -14.88 2.46
C GLY A 94 20.33 -13.62 1.68
N GLY A 95 20.44 -13.68 0.34
CA GLY A 95 20.18 -12.57 -0.58
C GLY A 95 21.06 -12.62 -1.83
N ALA A 96 20.67 -11.88 -2.88
CA ALA A 96 21.33 -11.92 -4.18
C ALA A 96 22.84 -11.60 -4.13
N GLU A 97 23.27 -10.73 -3.20
CA GLU A 97 24.69 -10.38 -2.98
C GLU A 97 25.52 -11.51 -2.35
N GLY A 98 24.90 -12.50 -1.71
CA GLY A 98 25.61 -13.66 -1.15
C GLY A 98 26.29 -14.52 -2.23
N TYR A 99 25.87 -14.38 -3.49
CA TYR A 99 26.45 -15.09 -4.63
C TYR A 99 27.59 -14.29 -5.25
N GLY A 100 28.83 -14.68 -4.98
CA GLY A 100 30.02 -14.12 -5.61
C GLY A 100 30.15 -14.44 -7.11
N GLN A 101 31.22 -13.94 -7.73
CA GLN A 101 31.47 -14.08 -9.16
C GLN A 101 31.49 -15.54 -9.63
N GLU A 102 32.14 -16.42 -8.87
CA GLU A 102 32.24 -17.86 -9.17
C GLU A 102 30.87 -18.54 -9.15
N ALA A 103 30.04 -18.26 -8.16
CA ALA A 103 28.71 -18.86 -8.07
C ALA A 103 27.78 -18.37 -9.19
N ARG A 104 27.85 -17.09 -9.54
CA ARG A 104 27.13 -16.53 -10.70
C ARG A 104 27.62 -17.15 -12.02
N GLN A 105 28.92 -17.39 -12.15
CA GLN A 105 29.50 -18.09 -13.30
C GLN A 105 29.01 -19.54 -13.36
N ALA A 106 29.04 -20.28 -12.25
CA ALA A 106 28.54 -21.63 -12.15
C ALA A 106 27.06 -21.72 -12.56
N LEU A 107 26.22 -20.78 -12.11
CA LEU A 107 24.82 -20.70 -12.55
C LEU A 107 24.72 -20.55 -14.07
N ARG A 108 25.47 -19.61 -14.68
CA ARG A 108 25.48 -19.42 -16.14
C ARG A 108 25.96 -20.66 -16.90
N GLU A 109 27.00 -21.31 -16.40
CA GLU A 109 27.56 -22.53 -16.99
C GLU A 109 26.58 -23.70 -16.90
N LEU A 110 25.92 -23.89 -15.75
CA LEU A 110 24.83 -24.85 -15.58
C LEU A 110 23.69 -24.58 -16.57
N ALA A 111 23.28 -23.32 -16.72
CA ALA A 111 22.23 -22.95 -17.68
C ALA A 111 22.64 -23.29 -19.12
N ARG A 112 23.88 -22.97 -19.49
CA ARG A 112 24.41 -23.21 -20.83
C ARG A 112 24.57 -24.70 -21.13
N ALA A 113 25.14 -25.47 -20.21
CA ALA A 113 25.39 -26.89 -20.38
C ALA A 113 24.08 -27.69 -20.53
N ASN A 114 23.05 -27.30 -19.78
CA ASN A 114 21.76 -28.00 -19.77
C ASN A 114 20.72 -27.38 -20.71
N SER A 115 21.07 -26.31 -21.43
CA SER A 115 20.14 -25.57 -22.31
C SER A 115 18.85 -25.12 -21.59
N ILE A 116 18.99 -24.71 -20.32
CA ILE A 116 17.89 -24.16 -19.51
C ILE A 116 17.98 -22.64 -19.44
N SER A 117 16.91 -22.00 -18.98
CA SER A 117 16.88 -20.56 -18.73
C SER A 117 16.58 -20.25 -17.28
N TYR A 118 17.37 -19.40 -16.65
CA TYR A 118 16.85 -18.63 -15.52
C TYR A 118 15.91 -17.57 -16.08
N THR A 119 14.72 -17.49 -15.52
CA THR A 119 13.62 -16.70 -16.08
C THR A 119 13.30 -15.50 -15.21
N SER A 120 13.44 -15.67 -13.91
CA SER A 120 13.18 -14.66 -12.91
C SER A 120 14.09 -14.82 -11.68
N VAL A 121 14.22 -13.73 -10.94
CA VAL A 121 14.77 -13.69 -9.59
C VAL A 121 13.66 -13.18 -8.68
N HIS A 122 13.29 -13.98 -7.69
CA HIS A 122 12.29 -13.60 -6.71
C HIS A 122 12.96 -12.93 -5.52
N THR A 123 12.60 -11.67 -5.24
CA THR A 123 13.16 -10.93 -4.11
C THR A 123 12.72 -11.55 -2.78
N PRO A 124 13.52 -11.46 -1.70
CA PRO A 124 13.15 -12.04 -0.41
C PRO A 124 11.95 -11.30 0.19
N PRO A 125 10.79 -11.96 0.38
CA PRO A 125 9.56 -11.30 0.82
C PRO A 125 9.63 -10.77 2.26
N ASN A 126 10.54 -11.31 3.07
CA ASN A 126 10.79 -10.84 4.44
C ASN A 126 11.57 -9.51 4.49
N THR A 127 12.26 -9.13 3.41
CA THR A 127 13.08 -7.91 3.31
C THR A 127 12.42 -6.88 2.41
N VAL A 128 11.80 -7.34 1.32
CA VAL A 128 11.07 -6.52 0.35
C VAL A 128 9.59 -6.77 0.53
N GLY A 129 8.92 -5.91 1.32
CA GLY A 129 7.49 -6.02 1.56
C GLY A 129 6.62 -5.25 0.57
N ASN A 130 7.08 -4.09 0.12
CA ASN A 130 6.46 -3.22 -0.89
C ASN A 130 7.46 -2.12 -1.28
N LEU A 131 7.13 -1.30 -2.29
CA LEU A 131 7.98 -0.20 -2.74
C LEU A 131 7.43 1.20 -2.44
N SER A 132 6.31 1.33 -1.74
CA SER A 132 5.78 2.60 -1.24
C SER A 132 6.48 3.06 0.03
N GLY A 133 7.06 2.12 0.78
CA GLY A 133 7.58 2.35 2.13
C GLY A 133 6.56 2.04 3.23
N TYR A 134 5.42 1.45 2.91
CA TYR A 134 4.38 1.16 3.88
C TYR A 134 4.81 0.08 4.87
N ASN A 135 4.83 0.41 6.15
CA ASN A 135 5.15 -0.49 7.24
C ASN A 135 3.86 -0.87 7.98
N TYR A 136 3.46 -2.14 7.88
CA TYR A 136 2.26 -2.67 8.53
C TYR A 136 2.31 -2.63 10.06
N GLN A 137 3.50 -2.68 10.67
CA GLN A 137 3.66 -2.65 12.13
C GLN A 137 3.44 -1.24 12.67
N GLU A 138 4.03 -0.24 12.02
CA GLU A 138 3.88 1.17 12.37
C GLU A 138 2.58 1.76 11.84
N ARG A 139 1.89 1.04 10.94
CA ARG A 139 0.78 1.50 10.12
C ARG A 139 1.11 2.87 9.53
N GLY A 140 2.18 2.99 8.76
CA GLY A 140 2.62 4.28 8.24
C GLY A 140 3.66 4.11 7.15
N PHE A 141 4.12 5.19 6.55
CA PHE A 141 5.18 5.15 5.55
C PHE A 141 6.52 5.53 6.17
N ASN A 142 7.54 4.75 5.82
CA ASN A 142 8.89 4.91 6.31
C ASN A 142 9.86 4.90 5.12
N ASP A 143 10.56 6.02 4.90
CA ASP A 143 11.48 6.16 3.78
C ASP A 143 12.74 5.31 3.92
N GLU A 144 13.18 5.02 5.16
CA GLU A 144 14.28 4.09 5.41
C GLU A 144 13.88 2.66 5.04
N PHE A 145 12.65 2.25 5.40
CA PHE A 145 12.09 0.98 4.96
C PHE A 145 12.04 0.90 3.43
N ARG A 146 11.47 1.92 2.77
CA ARG A 146 11.44 2.03 1.30
C ARG A 146 12.83 1.94 0.69
N HIS A 147 13.80 2.66 1.24
CA HIS A 147 15.16 2.67 0.75
C HIS A 147 15.81 1.29 0.84
N ARG A 148 15.70 0.59 1.97
CA ARG A 148 16.22 -0.78 2.13
C ARG A 148 15.57 -1.76 1.15
N SER A 149 14.26 -1.70 0.99
CA SER A 149 13.55 -2.53 0.00
C SER A 149 14.02 -2.23 -1.42
N MET A 150 14.21 -0.95 -1.76
CA MET A 150 14.78 -0.54 -3.04
C MET A 150 16.20 -1.07 -3.22
N GLU A 151 17.09 -0.95 -2.24
CA GLU A 151 18.45 -1.50 -2.33
C GLU A 151 18.43 -3.02 -2.57
N GLU A 152 17.53 -3.76 -1.94
CA GLU A 152 17.41 -5.20 -2.20
C GLU A 152 16.90 -5.51 -3.62
N VAL A 153 15.95 -4.73 -4.13
CA VAL A 153 15.52 -4.83 -5.53
C VAL A 153 16.69 -4.52 -6.49
N LYS A 154 17.52 -3.52 -6.19
CA LYS A 154 18.72 -3.19 -7.00
C LYS A 154 19.68 -4.37 -7.07
N LYS A 155 19.95 -5.01 -5.93
CA LYS A 155 20.80 -6.21 -5.86
C LYS A 155 20.24 -7.36 -6.70
N ALA A 156 18.93 -7.58 -6.63
CA ALA A 156 18.24 -8.59 -7.43
C ALA A 156 18.30 -8.27 -8.93
N ILE A 157 18.17 -7.00 -9.34
CA ILE A 157 18.32 -6.56 -10.73
C ILE A 157 19.72 -6.84 -11.27
N THR A 158 20.78 -6.47 -10.53
CA THR A 158 22.16 -6.76 -10.96
C THR A 158 22.43 -8.27 -10.99
N PHE A 159 21.92 -9.03 -10.01
CA PHE A 159 22.02 -10.49 -10.03
C PHE A 159 21.30 -11.12 -11.21
N ALA A 160 20.07 -10.68 -11.50
CA ALA A 160 19.31 -11.14 -12.65
C ALA A 160 20.07 -10.88 -13.96
N ALA A 161 20.65 -9.68 -14.13
CA ALA A 161 21.47 -9.35 -15.29
C ALA A 161 22.70 -10.27 -15.41
N ASP A 162 23.40 -10.49 -14.30
CA ASP A 162 24.61 -11.33 -14.26
C ASP A 162 24.34 -12.79 -14.59
N VAL A 163 23.25 -13.37 -14.12
CA VAL A 163 22.88 -14.77 -14.40
C VAL A 163 22.02 -14.90 -15.66
N ASN A 164 21.77 -13.80 -16.36
CA ASN A 164 20.91 -13.73 -17.55
C ASN A 164 19.47 -14.19 -17.29
N ALA A 165 18.92 -13.84 -16.13
CA ALA A 165 17.50 -13.91 -15.81
C ALA A 165 16.74 -12.69 -16.35
N GLY A 166 15.40 -12.78 -16.42
CA GLY A 166 14.54 -11.75 -16.99
C GLY A 166 13.81 -10.93 -15.92
N ALA A 167 12.79 -11.52 -15.29
CA ALA A 167 11.96 -10.81 -14.33
C ALA A 167 12.66 -10.66 -12.97
N VAL A 168 12.43 -9.55 -12.29
CA VAL A 168 12.72 -9.37 -10.86
C VAL A 168 11.37 -9.22 -10.15
N VAL A 169 10.95 -10.28 -9.49
CA VAL A 169 9.62 -10.37 -8.87
C VAL A 169 9.63 -9.65 -7.53
N VAL A 170 8.66 -8.76 -7.34
CA VAL A 170 8.50 -7.93 -6.15
C VAL A 170 7.05 -8.00 -5.71
N HIS A 171 6.84 -8.46 -4.48
CA HIS A 171 5.51 -8.48 -3.86
C HIS A 171 4.93 -7.07 -3.76
N THR A 172 3.65 -6.93 -4.11
CA THR A 172 2.86 -5.71 -3.83
C THR A 172 2.31 -5.73 -2.41
N GLY A 173 1.54 -4.70 -2.05
CA GLY A 173 1.05 -4.47 -0.69
C GLY A 173 1.41 -3.06 -0.25
N GLU A 174 1.12 -2.10 -1.12
CA GLU A 174 1.69 -0.76 -1.13
C GLU A 174 1.01 0.16 -0.11
N ALA A 175 -0.17 -0.20 0.38
CA ALA A 175 -0.87 0.48 1.46
C ALA A 175 -2.10 -0.32 1.89
N LEU A 176 -2.56 -0.10 3.12
CA LEU A 176 -3.88 -0.58 3.53
C LEU A 176 -4.98 0.01 2.64
N ARG A 177 -5.92 -0.86 2.28
CA ARG A 177 -7.07 -0.53 1.45
C ARG A 177 -8.26 -1.42 1.82
N ASP A 178 -9.39 -0.79 2.10
CA ASP A 178 -10.67 -1.48 2.27
C ASP A 178 -11.24 -1.93 0.91
N MET A 179 -11.73 -3.17 0.84
CA MET A 179 -12.34 -3.75 -0.37
C MET A 179 -13.63 -3.04 -0.73
N SER A 180 -14.46 -2.78 0.26
CA SER A 180 -15.80 -2.19 0.09
C SER A 180 -15.81 -0.82 -0.61
N THR A 181 -14.71 -0.05 -0.56
CA THR A 181 -14.61 1.28 -1.22
C THR A 181 -13.62 1.35 -2.36
N ALA A 182 -12.95 0.26 -2.67
CA ALA A 182 -12.04 0.27 -3.79
C ALA A 182 -12.82 0.63 -5.07
N ALA A 183 -12.26 1.50 -5.91
CA ALA A 183 -12.97 2.05 -7.07
C ALA A 183 -13.39 0.97 -8.09
N TRP A 184 -12.70 -0.18 -8.08
CA TRP A 184 -13.03 -1.34 -8.92
C TRP A 184 -14.17 -2.20 -8.35
N ASN A 185 -14.51 -2.07 -7.07
CA ASN A 185 -15.51 -2.91 -6.42
C ASN A 185 -16.93 -2.41 -6.75
N ARG A 186 -17.74 -3.32 -7.30
CA ARG A 186 -19.05 -2.98 -7.86
C ARG A 186 -20.15 -3.19 -6.83
N ASP A 187 -21.18 -2.37 -6.95
CA ASP A 187 -22.47 -2.64 -6.31
C ASP A 187 -23.25 -3.61 -7.18
N ILE A 188 -23.65 -4.73 -6.61
CA ILE A 188 -24.55 -5.70 -7.24
C ILE A 188 -25.96 -5.44 -6.75
N SER A 189 -26.88 -5.20 -7.69
CA SER A 189 -28.30 -5.07 -7.37
C SER A 189 -28.88 -6.44 -7.08
N VAL A 190 -29.49 -6.59 -5.91
CA VAL A 190 -30.29 -7.77 -5.56
C VAL A 190 -31.77 -7.46 -5.81
N GLY A 191 -32.58 -8.48 -6.11
CA GLY A 191 -33.96 -8.33 -6.62
C GLY A 191 -34.95 -7.50 -5.78
N SER A 192 -34.54 -7.05 -4.59
CA SER A 192 -35.25 -6.11 -3.71
C SER A 192 -34.91 -4.62 -3.95
N GLY A 193 -34.04 -4.30 -4.90
CA GLY A 193 -33.50 -2.93 -5.10
C GLY A 193 -32.37 -2.56 -4.13
N GLU A 194 -32.05 -3.44 -3.19
CA GLU A 194 -30.87 -3.33 -2.34
C GLU A 194 -29.59 -3.57 -3.16
N LYS A 195 -28.50 -2.94 -2.73
CA LYS A 195 -27.19 -3.07 -3.37
C LYS A 195 -26.21 -3.64 -2.36
N ILE A 196 -25.57 -4.74 -2.72
CA ILE A 196 -24.48 -5.33 -1.94
C ILE A 196 -23.16 -5.14 -2.68
N LYS A 197 -22.04 -5.10 -1.96
CA LYS A 197 -20.71 -5.08 -2.59
C LYS A 197 -20.36 -6.45 -3.14
N GLU A 198 -19.72 -6.49 -4.30
CA GLU A 198 -19.24 -7.74 -4.90
C GLU A 198 -18.15 -8.39 -4.04
N PHE A 199 -17.29 -7.57 -3.43
CA PHE A 199 -16.24 -8.02 -2.53
C PHE A 199 -16.33 -7.36 -1.15
N LEU A 200 -16.14 -8.14 -0.09
CA LEU A 200 -15.99 -7.67 1.29
C LEU A 200 -14.91 -8.46 2.01
N SER A 201 -14.10 -7.78 2.82
CA SER A 201 -13.17 -8.41 3.75
C SER A 201 -13.91 -9.07 4.91
N TYR A 202 -14.98 -8.44 5.39
CA TYR A 202 -15.90 -8.92 6.43
C TYR A 202 -17.25 -8.20 6.29
N GLU A 203 -18.33 -8.76 6.83
CA GLU A 203 -19.70 -8.28 6.58
C GLU A 203 -19.92 -6.82 7.01
N GLU A 204 -19.38 -6.41 8.15
CA GLU A 204 -19.55 -5.05 8.70
C GLU A 204 -18.62 -4.00 8.09
N GLU A 205 -17.74 -4.39 7.15
CA GLU A 205 -16.73 -3.52 6.55
C GLU A 205 -17.32 -2.19 6.01
N PRO A 206 -18.45 -2.17 5.27
CA PRO A 206 -19.00 -0.93 4.73
C PRO A 206 -19.41 0.10 5.82
N GLY A 207 -19.78 -0.38 7.02
CA GLY A 207 -20.23 0.46 8.13
C GLY A 207 -19.15 0.78 9.16
N ARG A 208 -18.12 -0.07 9.30
CA ARG A 208 -17.02 0.09 10.28
C ARG A 208 -15.71 0.55 9.67
N GLN A 209 -15.76 0.93 8.41
CA GLN A 209 -14.64 1.34 7.60
C GLN A 209 -13.73 2.38 8.28
N VAL A 210 -12.42 2.22 8.08
CA VAL A 210 -11.40 3.15 8.53
C VAL A 210 -10.60 3.67 7.34
N LEU A 211 -10.82 4.93 7.00
CA LEU A 211 -10.07 5.64 5.97
C LEU A 211 -8.89 6.36 6.61
N TYR A 212 -7.69 6.08 6.13
CA TYR A 212 -6.47 6.62 6.70
C TYR A 212 -5.97 7.86 5.95
N MET A 213 -5.53 8.84 6.72
CA MET A 213 -4.92 10.07 6.21
C MET A 213 -3.44 10.14 6.60
N VAL A 214 -2.60 10.64 5.70
CA VAL A 214 -1.15 10.74 5.86
C VAL A 214 -0.68 12.17 5.65
N ASP A 215 0.30 12.61 6.42
CA ASP A 215 1.03 13.85 6.20
C ASP A 215 2.13 13.60 5.16
N ASP A 216 2.00 14.23 3.98
CA ASP A 216 2.88 13.99 2.83
C ASP A 216 4.33 14.46 3.04
N ARG A 217 4.62 15.17 4.14
CA ARG A 217 5.98 15.60 4.51
C ARG A 217 6.71 14.54 5.32
N THR A 218 5.97 13.72 6.06
CA THR A 218 6.56 12.79 7.04
C THR A 218 6.22 11.33 6.77
N GLY A 219 5.22 11.05 5.93
CA GLY A 219 4.71 9.70 5.72
C GLY A 219 3.94 9.12 6.92
N LYS A 220 3.78 9.88 8.01
CA LYS A 220 3.06 9.43 9.20
C LYS A 220 1.56 9.54 9.02
N LEU A 221 0.84 8.57 9.56
CA LEU A 221 -0.61 8.69 9.66
C LEU A 221 -0.97 9.81 10.63
N VAL A 222 -1.90 10.64 10.20
CA VAL A 222 -2.41 11.77 10.99
C VAL A 222 -3.68 11.35 11.71
N THR A 223 -4.58 10.64 11.04
CA THR A 223 -5.87 10.25 11.61
C THR A 223 -6.50 9.04 10.93
N GLU A 224 -7.51 8.51 11.61
CA GLU A 224 -8.48 7.53 11.15
C GLU A 224 -9.84 8.23 10.95
N VAL A 225 -10.38 8.21 9.73
CA VAL A 225 -11.72 8.69 9.41
C VAL A 225 -12.67 7.51 9.31
N ARG A 226 -13.69 7.47 10.16
CA ARG A 226 -14.73 6.43 10.14
C ARG A 226 -16.01 6.97 9.54
N LYS A 227 -16.62 6.25 8.60
CA LYS A 227 -17.89 6.66 7.96
C LYS A 227 -19.05 6.79 8.96
N SER A 228 -18.98 6.06 10.08
CA SER A 228 -19.96 6.15 11.17
C SER A 228 -19.74 7.34 12.10
N GLN A 229 -18.61 8.05 12.00
CA GLN A 229 -18.33 9.22 12.80
C GLN A 229 -19.20 10.39 12.34
N VAL A 230 -19.70 11.15 13.31
CA VAL A 230 -20.44 12.39 13.06
C VAL A 230 -19.68 13.58 13.60
N VAL A 231 -19.78 14.71 12.90
CA VAL A 231 -19.18 15.98 13.29
C VAL A 231 -20.30 16.99 13.49
N PHE A 232 -20.18 17.84 14.50
CA PHE A 232 -21.09 18.95 14.71
C PHE A 232 -20.40 20.24 14.30
N GLU A 233 -20.99 20.96 13.35
CA GLU A 233 -20.49 22.25 12.86
C GLU A 233 -21.45 23.36 13.26
N PRO A 234 -20.98 24.59 13.55
CA PRO A 234 -21.86 25.74 13.65
C PRO A 234 -22.63 25.94 12.34
N LYS A 235 -23.90 26.29 12.44
CA LYS A 235 -24.69 26.68 11.27
C LYS A 235 -24.27 28.08 10.85
N PHE A 236 -23.54 28.20 9.75
CA PHE A 236 -23.10 29.49 9.22
C PHE A 236 -24.12 30.10 8.28
N LYS A 237 -24.18 31.44 8.21
CA LYS A 237 -24.94 32.16 7.20
C LYS A 237 -24.37 31.89 5.81
N THR A 238 -25.24 31.62 4.85
CA THR A 238 -24.90 31.46 3.44
C THR A 238 -25.80 32.31 2.55
N LYS A 239 -25.35 32.54 1.32
CA LYS A 239 -26.14 33.19 0.25
C LYS A 239 -25.83 32.53 -1.09
N TYR A 240 -26.84 32.40 -1.96
CA TYR A 240 -26.65 31.93 -3.32
C TYR A 240 -25.72 32.86 -4.11
N ASN A 241 -24.61 32.32 -4.59
CA ASN A 241 -23.69 33.02 -5.48
C ASN A 241 -23.99 32.64 -6.94
N PRO A 242 -24.56 33.55 -7.76
CA PRO A 242 -24.90 33.25 -9.14
C PRO A 242 -23.68 32.99 -10.04
N LYS A 243 -22.48 33.41 -9.63
CA LYS A 243 -21.25 33.17 -10.41
C LYS A 243 -20.78 31.73 -10.31
N THR A 244 -20.94 31.11 -9.14
CA THR A 244 -20.50 29.73 -8.90
C THR A 244 -21.66 28.75 -8.96
N GLY A 245 -22.90 29.23 -8.83
CA GLY A 245 -24.12 28.41 -8.84
C GLY A 245 -24.39 27.69 -7.51
N PHE A 246 -23.72 28.07 -6.43
CA PHE A 246 -23.81 27.42 -5.12
C PHE A 246 -24.16 28.40 -3.99
N GLU A 247 -24.70 27.88 -2.90
CA GLU A 247 -24.76 28.58 -1.61
C GLU A 247 -23.35 28.68 -1.02
N GLU A 248 -22.93 29.89 -0.68
CA GLU A 248 -21.57 30.18 -0.18
C GLU A 248 -21.62 30.96 1.12
N TYR A 249 -20.58 30.80 1.95
CA TYR A 249 -20.46 31.55 3.18
C TYR A 249 -20.26 33.04 2.91
N ILE A 250 -20.84 33.85 3.79
CA ILE A 250 -20.72 35.31 3.77
C ILE A 250 -20.14 35.83 5.08
N ASP A 251 -19.47 36.97 5.01
CA ASP A 251 -19.05 37.74 6.17
C ASP A 251 -20.16 38.69 6.68
N LYS A 252 -19.81 39.60 7.58
CA LYS A 252 -20.71 40.61 8.18
C LYS A 252 -21.18 41.69 7.21
N ASP A 253 -20.48 41.83 6.09
CA ASP A 253 -20.72 42.84 5.06
C ASP A 253 -21.35 42.20 3.81
N ASP A 254 -21.89 40.98 3.93
CA ASP A 254 -22.49 40.16 2.87
C ASP A 254 -21.51 39.81 1.71
N THR A 255 -20.20 39.82 1.97
CA THR A 255 -19.17 39.45 0.99
C THR A 255 -18.94 37.94 0.99
N PHE A 256 -18.89 37.34 -0.21
CA PHE A 256 -18.61 35.90 -0.36
C PHE A 256 -17.17 35.56 0.03
N LEU A 257 -17.01 34.52 0.84
CA LEU A 257 -15.73 34.05 1.37
C LEU A 257 -15.11 32.94 0.50
N ASP A 258 -13.78 32.95 0.31
CA ASP A 258 -13.11 31.83 -0.36
C ASP A 258 -12.86 30.68 0.60
N GLU A 259 -13.53 29.55 0.38
CA GLU A 259 -13.38 28.36 1.22
C GLU A 259 -11.98 27.72 1.11
N LYS A 260 -11.18 28.08 0.10
CA LYS A 260 -9.76 27.68 0.03
C LYS A 260 -8.86 28.50 0.95
N ASN A 261 -9.24 29.74 1.25
CA ASN A 261 -8.48 30.62 2.12
C ASN A 261 -8.89 30.41 3.58
N GLU A 262 -7.98 29.83 4.36
CA GLU A 262 -8.17 29.55 5.78
C GLU A 262 -8.45 30.82 6.61
N ASP A 263 -7.94 31.98 6.17
CA ASP A 263 -8.16 33.28 6.80
C ASP A 263 -9.59 33.79 6.60
N ASP A 264 -10.13 33.62 5.39
CA ASP A 264 -11.50 34.00 5.08
C ASP A 264 -12.50 33.21 5.93
N LEU A 265 -12.20 31.94 6.22
CA LEU A 265 -13.07 31.06 7.02
C LEU A 265 -13.31 31.57 8.46
N PHE A 266 -12.46 32.44 8.99
CA PHE A 266 -12.63 33.06 10.31
C PHE A 266 -13.71 34.14 10.32
N ASN A 267 -14.03 34.72 9.16
CA ASN A 267 -15.04 35.76 9.01
C ASN A 267 -16.47 35.22 8.86
N ARG A 268 -16.65 33.89 8.86
CA ARG A 268 -17.97 33.26 8.77
C ARG A 268 -18.84 33.59 9.97
N ILE A 269 -20.13 33.84 9.74
CA ILE A 269 -21.07 34.20 10.80
C ILE A 269 -21.89 32.99 11.24
N PRO A 270 -21.70 32.47 12.46
CA PRO A 270 -22.57 31.44 13.01
C PRO A 270 -23.95 32.02 13.37
N GLU A 271 -25.01 31.26 13.15
CA GLU A 271 -26.36 31.62 13.56
C GLU A 271 -26.51 31.51 15.09
N TRP A 272 -26.90 32.60 15.75
CA TRP A 272 -27.19 32.63 17.19
C TRP A 272 -28.60 32.13 17.49
N ASN A 273 -28.75 31.32 18.55
CA ASN A 273 -30.05 30.99 19.12
C ASN A 273 -30.25 31.76 20.44
N PRO A 274 -31.06 32.83 20.46
CA PRO A 274 -31.27 33.64 21.65
C PRO A 274 -32.02 32.91 22.77
N GLU A 275 -32.87 31.92 22.46
CA GLU A 275 -33.63 31.18 23.46
C GLU A 275 -32.75 30.24 24.29
N LYS A 276 -31.75 29.63 23.65
CA LYS A 276 -30.83 28.68 24.30
C LYS A 276 -29.48 29.29 24.70
N LEU A 277 -29.27 30.58 24.41
CA LEU A 277 -28.02 31.32 24.63
C LEU A 277 -26.79 30.57 24.09
N GLN A 278 -26.92 29.99 22.90
CA GLN A 278 -25.85 29.26 22.22
C GLN A 278 -25.95 29.41 20.70
N PHE A 279 -24.85 29.16 19.99
CA PHE A 279 -24.88 29.08 18.53
C PHE A 279 -25.62 27.82 18.07
N LYS A 280 -26.35 27.92 16.95
CA LYS A 280 -26.96 26.76 16.30
C LYS A 280 -25.86 25.87 15.72
N THR A 281 -26.01 24.57 15.86
CA THR A 281 -25.12 23.57 15.28
C THR A 281 -25.91 22.60 14.42
N GLU A 282 -25.25 22.03 13.41
CA GLU A 282 -25.79 20.99 12.54
C GLU A 282 -24.96 19.72 12.66
N ARG A 283 -25.65 18.58 12.77
CA ARG A 283 -25.02 17.26 12.74
C ARG A 283 -24.68 16.93 11.29
N ARG A 284 -23.41 16.68 11.01
CA ARG A 284 -22.88 16.24 9.72
C ARG A 284 -22.49 14.77 9.79
N ASP A 285 -23.03 13.98 8.88
CA ASP A 285 -22.66 12.58 8.66
C ASP A 285 -21.85 12.43 7.37
N TRP A 286 -21.48 11.20 7.04
CA TRP A 286 -20.67 10.92 5.85
C TRP A 286 -21.31 11.39 4.53
N ASN A 287 -22.63 11.32 4.40
CA ASN A 287 -23.31 11.73 3.16
C ASN A 287 -23.15 13.22 2.89
N TYR A 288 -23.17 14.04 3.95
CA TYR A 288 -22.83 15.46 3.83
C TYR A 288 -21.43 15.66 3.22
N PHE A 289 -20.43 14.86 3.61
CA PHE A 289 -19.07 14.99 3.06
C PHE A 289 -18.94 14.45 1.63
N VAL A 290 -19.77 13.48 1.24
CA VAL A 290 -19.90 13.05 -0.17
C VAL A 290 -20.45 14.18 -1.02
N ASP A 291 -21.54 14.82 -0.59
CA ASP A 291 -22.14 15.96 -1.30
C ASP A 291 -21.20 17.16 -1.32
N LEU A 292 -20.52 17.41 -0.20
CA LEU A 292 -19.50 18.45 -0.08
C LEU A 292 -18.36 18.21 -1.07
N SER A 293 -17.83 16.98 -1.16
CA SER A 293 -16.80 16.59 -2.13
C SER A 293 -17.24 16.83 -3.56
N ASN A 294 -18.46 16.42 -3.92
CA ASN A 294 -19.01 16.64 -5.26
C ASN A 294 -19.13 18.14 -5.59
N ARG A 295 -19.62 18.95 -4.66
CA ARG A 295 -19.71 20.41 -4.80
C ARG A 295 -18.33 21.04 -4.90
N TRP A 296 -17.41 20.64 -4.02
CA TRP A 296 -16.07 21.17 -3.93
C TRP A 296 -15.28 20.91 -5.21
N ASN A 297 -15.38 19.70 -5.76
CA ASN A 297 -14.72 19.32 -7.00
C ASN A 297 -15.24 20.07 -8.23
N LYS A 298 -16.52 20.46 -8.24
CA LYS A 298 -17.10 21.31 -9.29
C LYS A 298 -16.62 22.76 -9.16
N LYS A 299 -16.60 23.30 -7.94
CA LYS A 299 -16.20 24.69 -7.66
C LYS A 299 -14.68 24.88 -7.78
N TYR A 300 -13.91 23.88 -7.37
CA TYR A 300 -12.46 23.92 -7.26
C TYR A 300 -11.84 22.69 -7.92
N PRO A 301 -11.86 22.61 -9.26
CA PRO A 301 -11.19 21.52 -9.98
C PRO A 301 -9.72 21.44 -9.56
N ARG A 302 -9.29 20.25 -9.16
CA ARG A 302 -7.90 19.96 -8.80
C ARG A 302 -7.37 18.95 -9.80
N VAL A 303 -6.19 19.23 -10.34
CA VAL A 303 -5.44 18.34 -11.22
C VAL A 303 -4.11 17.99 -10.57
N ASP A 304 -3.58 16.81 -10.84
CA ASP A 304 -2.22 16.45 -10.47
C ASP A 304 -1.19 17.07 -11.44
N ASN A 305 0.09 16.85 -11.17
CA ASN A 305 1.20 17.35 -11.99
C ASN A 305 1.19 16.83 -13.43
N ASN A 306 0.36 15.83 -13.72
CA ASN A 306 0.20 15.20 -15.03
C ASN A 306 -1.12 15.63 -15.72
N GLY A 307 -1.84 16.60 -15.14
CA GLY A 307 -3.10 17.11 -15.67
C GLY A 307 -4.28 16.15 -15.48
N LYS A 308 -4.13 15.05 -14.74
CA LYS A 308 -5.25 14.14 -14.41
C LYS A 308 -6.05 14.75 -13.27
N GLN A 309 -7.37 14.57 -13.31
CA GLN A 309 -8.24 15.01 -12.22
C GLN A 309 -7.80 14.36 -10.90
N ASN A 310 -7.52 15.21 -9.92
CA ASN A 310 -7.09 14.85 -8.57
C ASN A 310 -8.16 15.34 -7.60
N LEU A 311 -9.32 14.69 -7.64
CA LEU A 311 -10.52 15.13 -6.95
C LEU A 311 -10.35 15.04 -5.43
N TRP A 312 -10.90 16.02 -4.72
CA TRP A 312 -11.03 16.03 -3.28
C TRP A 312 -11.95 14.90 -2.84
N SER A 313 -11.46 14.01 -1.98
CA SER A 313 -12.28 12.90 -1.48
C SER A 313 -13.12 13.32 -0.26
N PRO A 314 -14.22 12.60 0.04
CA PRO A 314 -15.02 12.88 1.23
C PRO A 314 -14.20 12.80 2.52
N GLU A 315 -13.27 11.85 2.66
CA GLU A 315 -12.39 11.74 3.82
C GLU A 315 -11.42 12.92 3.96
N GLU A 316 -10.90 13.45 2.85
CA GLU A 316 -10.07 14.66 2.87
C GLU A 316 -10.85 15.85 3.43
N LEU A 317 -12.07 16.05 2.94
CA LEU A 317 -12.89 17.19 3.36
C LEU A 317 -13.43 17.00 4.77
N PHE A 318 -13.76 15.78 5.17
CA PHE A 318 -14.08 15.44 6.56
C PHE A 318 -12.96 15.86 7.50
N PHE A 319 -11.74 15.39 7.22
CA PHE A 319 -10.60 15.67 8.07
C PHE A 319 -10.21 17.14 8.06
N ARG A 320 -10.21 17.76 6.86
CA ARG A 320 -10.00 19.20 6.70
C ARG A 320 -10.95 20.00 7.56
N LYS A 321 -12.25 19.70 7.57
CA LYS A 321 -13.24 20.43 8.39
C LYS A 321 -12.98 20.30 9.90
N GLN A 322 -12.52 19.14 10.36
CA GLN A 322 -12.11 18.97 11.76
C GLN A 322 -10.90 19.84 12.12
N LEU A 323 -9.87 19.86 11.27
CA LEU A 323 -8.69 20.71 11.48
C LEU A 323 -9.02 22.20 11.34
N GLU A 324 -9.88 22.58 10.40
CA GLU A 324 -10.38 23.95 10.27
C GLU A 324 -11.06 24.40 11.57
N ALA A 325 -11.87 23.54 12.21
CA ALA A 325 -12.50 23.87 13.48
C ALA A 325 -11.46 24.10 14.61
N GLN A 326 -10.44 23.25 14.70
CA GLN A 326 -9.36 23.39 15.69
C GLN A 326 -8.52 24.65 15.44
N MET A 327 -8.20 24.92 14.17
CA MET A 327 -7.51 26.13 13.73
C MET A 327 -8.29 27.39 14.11
N LEU A 328 -9.59 27.42 13.82
CA LEU A 328 -10.45 28.58 14.12
C LEU A 328 -10.62 28.79 15.63
N GLN A 329 -10.69 27.71 16.41
CA GLN A 329 -10.68 27.80 17.87
C GLN A 329 -9.37 28.43 18.38
N ALA A 330 -8.22 27.99 17.86
CA ALA A 330 -6.93 28.56 18.22
C ALA A 330 -6.84 30.05 17.84
N ARG A 331 -7.31 30.43 16.64
CA ARG A 331 -7.40 31.86 16.25
C ARG A 331 -8.34 32.67 17.13
N GLY A 332 -9.47 32.10 17.51
CA GLY A 332 -10.42 32.73 18.43
C GLY A 332 -9.79 33.00 19.80
N ASN A 333 -9.03 32.03 20.32
CA ASN A 333 -8.27 32.20 21.56
C ASN A 333 -7.18 33.29 21.42
N SER A 334 -6.44 33.29 20.30
CA SER A 334 -5.46 34.33 20.02
C SER A 334 -6.11 35.71 20.00
N LEU A 335 -7.20 35.90 19.25
CA LEU A 335 -7.91 37.18 19.19
C LEU A 335 -8.42 37.63 20.57
N TYR A 336 -8.99 36.71 21.35
CA TYR A 336 -9.46 37.00 22.71
C TYR A 336 -8.33 37.49 23.61
N HIS A 337 -7.19 36.80 23.61
CA HIS A 337 -6.03 37.17 24.42
C HIS A 337 -5.34 38.44 23.88
N GLY A 338 -5.15 38.57 22.57
CA GLY A 338 -4.58 39.76 21.94
C GLY A 338 -5.33 41.04 22.32
N ARG A 339 -6.67 41.00 22.33
CA ARG A 339 -7.48 42.13 22.80
C ARG A 339 -7.21 42.48 24.26
N MET A 340 -7.15 41.47 25.13
CA MET A 340 -6.84 41.69 26.56
C MET A 340 -5.42 42.23 26.75
N TYR A 341 -4.47 41.86 25.89
CA TYR A 341 -3.11 42.40 25.92
C TYR A 341 -3.10 43.90 25.64
N ASP A 342 -3.84 44.36 24.63
CA ASP A 342 -3.98 45.79 24.33
C ASP A 342 -4.60 46.56 25.51
N ASP A 343 -5.65 46.00 26.13
CA ASP A 343 -6.27 46.56 27.33
C ASP A 343 -5.25 46.67 28.49
N TYR A 344 -4.38 45.66 28.66
CA TYR A 344 -3.32 45.69 29.67
C TYR A 344 -2.19 46.67 29.34
N VAL A 345 -1.82 46.84 28.06
CA VAL A 345 -0.87 47.86 27.61
C VAL A 345 -1.40 49.25 27.96
N GLU A 346 -2.67 49.52 27.68
CA GLU A 346 -3.33 50.77 28.04
C GLU A 346 -3.32 50.98 29.55
N ALA A 347 -3.78 50.00 30.33
CA ALA A 347 -3.80 50.07 31.79
C ALA A 347 -2.40 50.26 32.40
N ARG A 348 -1.35 49.60 31.87
CA ARG A 348 0.05 49.79 32.29
C ARG A 348 0.50 51.23 32.05
N ASN A 349 0.19 51.78 30.88
CA ASN A 349 0.55 53.16 30.53
C ASN A 349 -0.18 54.17 31.43
N GLU A 350 -1.45 53.94 31.75
CA GLU A 350 -2.20 54.75 32.71
C GLU A 350 -1.61 54.67 34.13
N LEU A 351 -1.33 53.47 34.64
CA LEU A 351 -0.73 53.28 35.95
C LEU A 351 0.67 53.89 36.05
N GLY A 352 1.47 53.86 34.98
CA GLY A 352 2.77 54.54 34.93
C GLY A 352 2.65 56.07 35.07
N LYS A 353 1.65 56.67 34.42
CA LYS A 353 1.34 58.11 34.59
C LYS A 353 0.87 58.40 36.02
N ALA A 354 -0.01 57.56 36.58
CA ALA A 354 -0.48 57.69 37.96
C ALA A 354 0.66 57.58 38.96
N LEU A 355 1.55 56.59 38.82
CA LEU A 355 2.72 56.40 39.67
C LEU A 355 3.58 57.68 39.71
N THR A 356 3.84 58.27 38.54
CA THR A 356 4.64 59.50 38.42
C THR A 356 3.96 60.68 39.11
N TYR A 357 2.64 60.80 39.01
CA TYR A 357 1.85 61.83 39.69
C TYR A 357 1.89 61.67 41.21
N TYR A 358 1.56 60.48 41.72
CA TYR A 358 1.53 60.20 43.17
C TYR A 358 2.92 60.26 43.80
N GLN A 359 3.99 59.89 43.09
CA GLN A 359 5.37 60.09 43.57
C GLN A 359 5.73 61.56 43.78
N LYS A 360 5.15 62.49 43.01
CA LYS A 360 5.33 63.93 43.24
C LYS A 360 4.51 64.39 44.43
N LEU A 361 3.26 63.92 44.53
CA LEU A 361 2.33 64.27 45.59
C LEU A 361 2.82 63.79 46.98
N GLU A 362 3.35 62.58 47.06
CA GLU A 362 3.90 61.97 48.28
C GLU A 362 5.13 62.72 48.82
N LYS A 363 5.82 63.51 47.98
CA LYS A 363 6.93 64.38 48.42
C LYS A 363 6.47 65.71 48.99
N SER A 364 5.23 66.13 48.72
CA SER A 364 4.73 67.48 49.03
C SER A 364 3.63 67.52 50.09
N ILE A 365 3.00 66.39 50.42
CA ILE A 365 1.84 66.32 51.32
C ILE A 365 2.13 65.34 52.49
N PRO A 366 1.71 65.63 53.74
CA PRO A 366 1.81 64.69 54.85
C PRO A 366 1.08 63.37 54.60
N LYS A 367 1.63 62.26 55.13
CA LYS A 367 1.12 60.90 54.92
C LYS A 367 -0.36 60.74 55.31
N GLU A 368 -0.83 61.47 56.34
CA GLU A 368 -2.22 61.40 56.81
C GLU A 368 -3.24 62.07 55.88
N GLU A 369 -2.83 62.90 54.92
CA GLU A 369 -3.75 63.54 53.96
C GLU A 369 -3.78 62.84 52.60
N LEU A 370 -2.71 62.11 52.27
CA LEU A 370 -2.57 61.37 51.01
C LEU A 370 -3.64 60.29 50.79
N TRP A 371 -4.07 59.61 51.85
CA TRP A 371 -5.09 58.56 51.74
C TRP A 371 -6.48 59.13 51.42
N ARG A 372 -6.80 60.35 51.88
CA ARG A 372 -8.07 61.03 51.58
C ARG A 372 -8.16 61.44 50.12
N ILE A 373 -7.05 61.89 49.54
CA ILE A 373 -6.95 62.21 48.11
C ILE A 373 -7.13 60.94 47.27
N MET A 374 -6.56 59.82 47.72
CA MET A 374 -6.70 58.51 47.07
C MET A 374 -8.14 57.98 47.09
N GLU A 375 -8.90 58.19 48.17
CA GLU A 375 -10.30 57.74 48.28
C GLU A 375 -11.24 58.50 47.34
N GLN A 376 -10.87 59.73 46.98
CA GLN A 376 -11.60 60.60 46.06
C GLN A 376 -11.22 60.36 44.58
N ASP A 377 -10.05 59.78 44.30
CA ASP A 377 -9.63 59.43 42.95
C ASP A 377 -10.21 58.06 42.53
N GLU A 378 -11.31 58.10 41.77
CA GLU A 378 -11.99 56.89 41.26
C GLU A 378 -11.06 55.95 40.50
N LYS A 379 -10.03 56.47 39.82
CA LYS A 379 -9.11 55.64 39.01
C LYS A 379 -8.21 54.82 39.90
N VAL A 380 -7.61 55.44 40.92
CA VAL A 380 -6.78 54.70 41.89
C VAL A 380 -7.62 53.74 42.70
N LYS A 381 -8.86 54.11 43.05
CA LYS A 381 -9.80 53.23 43.74
C LYS A 381 -10.12 51.96 42.93
N ARG A 382 -10.27 52.04 41.60
CA ARG A 382 -10.49 50.86 40.74
C ARG A 382 -9.30 49.90 40.74
N TYR A 383 -8.08 50.42 40.58
CA TYR A 383 -6.86 49.60 40.52
C TYR A 383 -6.41 49.09 41.89
N ALA A 384 -6.62 49.88 42.94
CA ALA A 384 -6.45 49.45 44.31
C ALA A 384 -7.47 48.36 44.64
N ALA A 385 -8.76 48.51 44.28
CA ALA A 385 -9.79 47.50 44.53
C ALA A 385 -9.52 46.13 43.89
N SER A 386 -8.90 46.08 42.70
CA SER A 386 -8.60 44.82 42.01
C SER A 386 -7.43 44.04 42.61
N THR A 387 -6.44 44.74 43.20
CA THR A 387 -5.33 44.13 43.97
C THR A 387 -5.69 43.93 45.45
N ALA A 388 -6.66 44.70 45.96
CA ALA A 388 -7.10 44.77 47.36
C ALA A 388 -8.00 43.62 47.82
N SER A 389 -8.75 42.99 46.92
CA SER A 389 -9.87 42.11 47.32
C SER A 389 -9.45 40.87 48.14
N HIS A 390 -8.15 40.56 48.20
CA HIS A 390 -7.61 39.48 49.03
C HIS A 390 -6.67 39.93 50.18
N ARG A 391 -6.38 41.23 50.35
CA ARG A 391 -5.36 41.70 51.33
C ARG A 391 -5.77 42.84 52.26
N PHE A 392 -7.03 43.26 52.26
CA PHE A 392 -7.53 44.32 53.17
C PHE A 392 -7.99 43.82 54.55
N GLY A 393 -7.52 42.65 54.98
CA GLY A 393 -7.71 42.14 56.35
C GLY A 393 -6.73 42.70 57.40
N GLY A 394 -5.73 43.49 56.98
CA GLY A 394 -4.68 44.01 57.87
C GLY A 394 -4.69 45.54 57.97
N LYS A 395 -4.61 46.08 59.19
CA LYS A 395 -4.63 47.52 59.56
C LYS A 395 -3.41 48.35 59.10
N GLU A 396 -2.60 47.89 58.16
CA GLU A 396 -1.41 48.64 57.71
C GLU A 396 -1.74 49.57 56.53
N MET A 397 -1.60 50.88 56.76
CA MET A 397 -1.77 51.90 55.73
C MET A 397 -0.60 51.86 54.75
N ARG A 398 -0.82 51.26 53.56
CA ARG A 398 0.14 51.27 52.45
C ARG A 398 0.04 52.56 51.64
N LEU A 399 1.16 53.06 51.13
CA LEU A 399 1.20 54.27 50.32
C LEU A 399 0.61 54.04 48.91
N PRO A 400 -0.06 55.04 48.29
CA PRO A 400 -0.58 54.92 46.93
C PRO A 400 0.47 54.43 45.91
N THR A 401 1.71 54.90 46.00
CA THR A 401 2.78 54.46 45.11
C THR A 401 3.16 52.99 45.27
N GLU A 402 3.00 52.38 46.45
CA GLU A 402 3.22 50.95 46.67
C GLU A 402 2.11 50.11 46.04
N LEU A 403 0.85 50.54 46.19
CA LEU A 403 -0.30 49.88 45.57
C LEU A 403 -0.23 49.92 44.04
N ILE A 404 0.14 51.08 43.48
CA ILE A 404 0.32 51.24 42.03
C ILE A 404 1.49 50.37 41.52
N LYS A 405 2.59 50.25 42.28
CA LYS A 405 3.70 49.35 41.93
C LYS A 405 3.29 47.88 41.92
N ASP A 406 2.53 47.44 42.91
CA ASP A 406 2.01 46.07 42.94
C ASP A 406 1.06 45.80 41.76
N ALA A 407 0.15 46.73 41.49
CA ALA A 407 -0.74 46.66 40.34
C ALA A 407 0.03 46.65 39.00
N LEU A 408 1.10 47.44 38.88
CA LEU A 408 1.99 47.39 37.71
C LEU A 408 2.67 46.03 37.55
N VAL A 409 3.18 45.43 38.63
CA VAL A 409 3.77 44.09 38.60
C VAL A 409 2.75 43.04 38.17
N ASP A 410 1.52 43.12 38.68
CA ASP A 410 0.46 42.19 38.30
C ASP A 410 0.03 42.38 36.86
N ILE A 411 -0.13 43.63 36.38
CA ILE A 411 -0.40 43.90 34.96
C ILE A 411 0.73 43.39 34.08
N GLU A 412 2.00 43.62 34.43
CA GLU A 412 3.14 43.10 33.65
C GLU A 412 3.14 41.57 33.59
N ARG A 413 2.76 40.88 34.67
CA ARG A 413 2.58 39.42 34.69
C ARG A 413 1.43 38.99 33.78
N GLN A 414 0.28 39.68 33.83
CA GLN A 414 -0.86 39.40 32.97
C GLN A 414 -0.56 39.66 31.50
N MET A 415 0.15 40.75 31.19
CA MET A 415 0.65 41.05 29.85
C MET A 415 1.53 39.92 29.34
N LYS A 416 2.53 39.48 30.12
CA LYS A 416 3.41 38.39 29.73
C LYS A 416 2.62 37.11 29.49
N TYR A 417 1.75 36.72 30.43
CA TYR A 417 0.92 35.52 30.27
C TYR A 417 0.04 35.58 29.02
N THR A 418 -0.61 36.72 28.79
CA THR A 418 -1.53 36.93 27.67
C THR A 418 -0.79 36.94 26.33
N HIS A 419 0.39 37.58 26.29
CA HIS A 419 1.29 37.57 25.13
C HIS A 419 1.70 36.15 24.77
N GLU A 420 2.22 35.37 25.73
CA GLU A 420 2.63 33.99 25.49
C GLU A 420 1.45 33.10 25.06
N THR A 421 0.27 33.30 25.66
CA THR A 421 -0.94 32.53 25.32
C THR A 421 -1.45 32.85 23.92
N SER A 422 -1.49 34.14 23.55
CA SER A 422 -1.88 34.57 22.22
C SER A 422 -0.92 34.06 21.15
N ALA A 423 0.40 34.24 21.38
CA ALA A 423 1.43 33.77 20.45
C ALA A 423 1.42 32.25 20.28
N ALA A 424 1.23 31.49 21.37
CA ALA A 424 1.10 30.03 21.31
C ALA A 424 -0.14 29.59 20.51
N ALA A 425 -1.26 30.31 20.66
CA ALA A 425 -2.48 30.04 19.91
C ALA A 425 -2.32 30.33 18.41
N ASP A 426 -1.61 31.40 18.03
CA ASP A 426 -1.26 31.68 16.63
C ASP A 426 -0.33 30.62 16.03
N ALA A 427 0.68 30.18 16.79
CA ALA A 427 1.58 29.11 16.38
C ALA A 427 0.80 27.80 16.16
N GLN A 428 -0.12 27.46 17.07
CA GLN A 428 -0.99 26.29 16.94
C GLN A 428 -1.92 26.39 15.72
N ALA A 429 -2.53 27.55 15.49
CA ALA A 429 -3.36 27.78 14.30
C ALA A 429 -2.55 27.60 13.00
N SER A 430 -1.32 28.13 12.97
CA SER A 430 -0.42 28.00 11.82
C SER A 430 -0.03 26.53 11.58
N GLN A 431 0.22 25.77 12.64
CA GLN A 431 0.49 24.33 12.55
C GLN A 431 -0.70 23.55 11.95
N TYR A 432 -1.93 23.87 12.36
CA TYR A 432 -3.13 23.24 11.78
C TYR A 432 -3.32 23.58 10.31
N SER A 433 -3.14 24.86 9.94
CA SER A 433 -3.15 25.32 8.55
C SER A 433 -2.13 24.52 7.71
N GLU A 434 -0.92 24.37 8.23
CA GLU A 434 0.11 23.59 7.56
C GLU A 434 -0.28 22.11 7.40
N THR A 435 -0.83 21.48 8.44
CA THR A 435 -1.34 20.10 8.33
C THR A 435 -2.48 19.97 7.31
N ILE A 436 -3.39 20.95 7.22
CA ILE A 436 -4.49 20.94 6.22
C ILE A 436 -3.93 20.92 4.79
N ARG A 437 -2.81 21.59 4.54
CA ARG A 437 -2.16 21.67 3.22
C ARG A 437 -1.45 20.37 2.83
N HIS A 438 -0.94 19.65 3.83
CA HIS A 438 -0.06 18.50 3.66
C HIS A 438 -0.73 17.14 3.89
N VAL A 439 -1.98 17.14 4.38
CA VAL A 439 -2.71 15.89 4.58
C VAL A 439 -3.35 15.39 3.28
N MET A 440 -3.20 14.10 3.01
CA MET A 440 -3.85 13.42 1.88
C MET A 440 -4.22 11.97 2.21
N PRO A 441 -5.06 11.31 1.40
CA PRO A 441 -5.39 9.91 1.58
C PRO A 441 -4.18 9.02 1.40
N VAL A 442 -4.08 7.98 2.22
CA VAL A 442 -3.01 6.98 2.18
C VAL A 442 -2.83 6.37 0.79
N HIS A 443 -3.93 6.05 0.09
CA HIS A 443 -3.85 5.44 -1.24
C HIS A 443 -3.17 6.36 -2.27
N ARG A 444 -3.37 7.68 -2.17
CA ARG A 444 -2.75 8.66 -3.07
C ARG A 444 -1.25 8.74 -2.81
N TYR A 445 -0.86 8.90 -1.55
CA TYR A 445 0.54 8.94 -1.16
C TYR A 445 1.27 7.65 -1.55
N ALA A 446 0.68 6.49 -1.26
CA ALA A 446 1.22 5.19 -1.64
C ALA A 446 1.50 5.13 -3.13
N LYS A 447 0.50 5.46 -3.95
CA LYS A 447 0.59 5.45 -5.40
C LYS A 447 1.72 6.34 -5.94
N GLU A 448 1.89 7.53 -5.39
CA GLU A 448 2.99 8.43 -5.77
C GLU A 448 4.35 7.84 -5.42
N LYS A 449 4.52 7.28 -4.22
CA LYS A 449 5.79 6.64 -3.81
C LYS A 449 6.07 5.37 -4.61
N THR A 450 5.09 4.49 -4.77
CA THR A 450 5.20 3.24 -5.51
C THR A 450 5.60 3.49 -6.97
N SER A 451 4.90 4.38 -7.67
CA SER A 451 5.20 4.70 -9.07
C SER A 451 6.62 5.27 -9.24
N MET A 452 7.09 6.06 -8.27
CA MET A 452 8.46 6.55 -8.22
C MET A 452 9.47 5.41 -8.09
N SER A 453 9.28 4.54 -7.10
CA SER A 453 10.21 3.45 -6.78
C SER A 453 10.32 2.45 -7.94
N TYR A 454 9.19 2.02 -8.49
CA TYR A 454 9.20 1.11 -9.65
C TYR A 454 9.79 1.77 -10.90
N ALA A 455 9.61 3.08 -11.11
CA ALA A 455 10.26 3.80 -12.19
C ALA A 455 11.79 3.83 -12.03
N GLN A 456 12.29 4.12 -10.81
CA GLN A 456 13.73 4.07 -10.52
C GLN A 456 14.30 2.65 -10.73
N ALA A 457 13.59 1.62 -10.26
CA ALA A 457 13.98 0.24 -10.45
C ALA A 457 13.95 -0.16 -11.94
N GLY A 458 12.97 0.33 -12.71
CA GLY A 458 12.87 0.15 -14.15
C GLY A 458 14.02 0.80 -14.92
N VAL A 459 14.44 2.02 -14.54
CA VAL A 459 15.63 2.67 -15.10
C VAL A 459 16.87 1.84 -14.79
N MET A 460 17.03 1.33 -13.56
CA MET A 460 18.17 0.47 -13.25
C MET A 460 18.17 -0.84 -14.06
N ALA A 461 17.03 -1.50 -14.20
CA ALA A 461 16.89 -2.71 -15.00
C ALA A 461 17.21 -2.46 -16.50
N MET A 462 16.85 -1.28 -17.01
CA MET A 462 17.25 -0.83 -18.34
C MET A 462 18.77 -0.68 -18.47
N GLU A 463 19.40 0.03 -17.54
CA GLU A 463 20.85 0.27 -17.54
C GLU A 463 21.63 -1.04 -17.45
N GLU A 464 21.24 -1.96 -16.55
CA GLU A 464 21.84 -3.30 -16.45
C GLU A 464 21.65 -4.12 -17.74
N THR A 465 20.48 -4.02 -18.39
CA THR A 465 20.27 -4.66 -19.68
C THR A 465 21.21 -4.12 -20.76
N MET A 466 21.49 -2.82 -20.76
CA MET A 466 22.31 -2.18 -21.79
C MET A 466 23.81 -2.37 -21.57
N HIS A 467 24.25 -2.42 -20.31
CA HIS A 467 25.67 -2.34 -19.96
C HIS A 467 26.25 -3.65 -19.43
N ASN A 468 25.43 -4.57 -18.92
CA ASN A 468 25.92 -5.85 -18.42
C ASN A 468 26.14 -6.85 -19.58
N LYS A 469 27.40 -7.20 -19.83
CA LYS A 469 27.81 -8.15 -20.88
C LYS A 469 27.18 -9.55 -20.77
N ASN A 470 26.73 -9.93 -19.57
CA ASN A 470 26.12 -11.23 -19.31
C ASN A 470 24.62 -11.23 -19.63
N SER A 471 23.99 -10.06 -19.67
CA SER A 471 22.57 -9.89 -19.95
C SER A 471 22.31 -10.02 -21.45
N LYS A 472 21.71 -11.13 -21.86
CA LYS A 472 21.33 -11.42 -23.26
C LYS A 472 19.84 -11.21 -23.51
N ARG A 473 19.07 -10.95 -22.44
CA ARG A 473 17.63 -10.69 -22.47
C ARG A 473 17.33 -9.46 -21.62
N PRO A 474 16.17 -8.81 -21.83
CA PRO A 474 15.79 -7.68 -21.00
C PRO A 474 15.57 -8.11 -19.55
N VAL A 475 16.23 -7.43 -18.62
CA VAL A 475 15.90 -7.48 -17.20
C VAL A 475 14.77 -6.51 -16.94
N PHE A 476 13.74 -6.91 -16.18
CA PHE A 476 12.61 -6.03 -15.87
C PHE A 476 12.09 -6.25 -14.46
N VAL A 477 11.58 -5.19 -13.85
CA VAL A 477 10.94 -5.28 -12.54
C VAL A 477 9.47 -5.66 -12.73
N ALA A 478 9.01 -6.56 -11.88
CA ALA A 478 7.70 -7.21 -11.99
C ALA A 478 6.97 -7.21 -10.63
N PRO A 479 6.24 -6.13 -10.28
CA PRO A 479 5.22 -6.17 -9.24
C PRO A 479 4.29 -7.37 -9.43
N GLU A 480 4.03 -8.09 -8.35
CA GLU A 480 3.16 -9.26 -8.32
C GLU A 480 1.85 -8.96 -7.59
N ASN A 481 0.71 -9.38 -8.14
CA ASN A 481 -0.54 -9.36 -7.38
C ASN A 481 -0.45 -10.32 -6.19
N LEU A 482 -0.36 -9.76 -4.98
CA LEU A 482 -0.29 -10.54 -3.74
C LEU A 482 -1.70 -10.78 -3.17
N PHE A 483 -1.77 -11.24 -1.91
CA PHE A 483 -3.00 -11.54 -1.18
C PHE A 483 -3.96 -10.34 -1.12
N PRO A 484 -5.27 -10.54 -1.30
CA PRO A 484 -6.26 -9.45 -1.27
C PRO A 484 -6.19 -8.54 -0.04
N GLU A 485 -5.81 -9.08 1.12
CA GLU A 485 -5.74 -8.41 2.42
C GLU A 485 -4.51 -7.48 2.56
N MET A 486 -3.50 -7.65 1.70
CA MET A 486 -2.32 -6.79 1.67
C MET A 486 -2.61 -5.41 1.03
N GLY A 487 -3.86 -5.16 0.61
CA GLY A 487 -4.31 -3.82 0.24
C GLY A 487 -3.95 -3.42 -1.19
N TYR A 488 -3.45 -2.20 -1.39
CA TYR A 488 -3.26 -1.62 -2.73
C TYR A 488 -2.17 -2.35 -3.55
N GLY A 489 -2.51 -2.71 -4.79
CA GLY A 489 -1.63 -3.39 -5.76
C GLY A 489 -1.93 -4.88 -5.94
N THR A 490 -2.86 -5.42 -5.13
CA THR A 490 -3.23 -6.85 -5.10
C THR A 490 -4.35 -7.18 -6.08
N HIS A 491 -5.25 -6.21 -6.35
CA HIS A 491 -6.32 -6.39 -7.33
C HIS A 491 -5.78 -6.13 -8.75
N PRO A 492 -6.23 -6.87 -9.80
CA PRO A 492 -5.79 -6.68 -11.19
C PRO A 492 -5.84 -5.23 -11.70
N ASP A 493 -6.90 -4.49 -11.34
CA ASP A 493 -7.04 -3.07 -11.73
C ASP A 493 -5.95 -2.17 -11.14
N GLU A 494 -5.59 -2.45 -9.89
CA GLU A 494 -4.56 -1.71 -9.17
C GLU A 494 -3.16 -2.09 -9.66
N LEU A 495 -2.95 -3.36 -10.01
CA LEU A 495 -1.71 -3.82 -10.63
C LEU A 495 -1.49 -3.15 -12.00
N ILE A 496 -2.55 -3.03 -12.81
CA ILE A 496 -2.53 -2.28 -14.08
C ILE A 496 -2.19 -0.81 -13.82
N GLU A 497 -2.85 -0.18 -12.87
CA GLU A 497 -2.59 1.21 -12.50
C GLU A 497 -1.15 1.43 -12.04
N LEU A 498 -0.66 0.57 -11.15
CA LEU A 498 0.71 0.59 -10.63
C LEU A 498 1.75 0.50 -11.76
N VAL A 499 1.64 -0.50 -12.64
CA VAL A 499 2.59 -0.68 -13.75
C VAL A 499 2.51 0.49 -14.74
N THR A 500 1.32 0.93 -15.09
CA THR A 500 1.15 2.00 -16.07
C THR A 500 1.64 3.35 -15.56
N ASP A 501 1.41 3.67 -14.28
CA ASP A 501 1.88 4.92 -13.70
C ASP A 501 3.39 4.89 -13.42
N ALA A 502 3.96 3.74 -13.04
CA ALA A 502 5.41 3.56 -12.99
C ALA A 502 6.07 3.75 -14.37
N ARG A 503 5.46 3.22 -15.44
CA ARG A 503 5.94 3.42 -16.82
C ARG A 503 5.94 4.90 -17.21
N LYS A 504 4.85 5.62 -16.94
CA LYS A 504 4.79 7.07 -17.19
C LYS A 504 5.88 7.80 -16.41
N ARG A 505 6.07 7.47 -15.14
CA ARG A 505 7.09 8.12 -14.32
C ARG A 505 8.51 7.84 -14.82
N MET A 506 8.77 6.64 -15.33
CA MET A 506 10.03 6.31 -16.01
C MET A 506 10.22 7.13 -17.29
N VAL A 507 9.17 7.33 -18.09
CA VAL A 507 9.22 8.19 -19.29
C VAL A 507 9.63 9.62 -18.89
N GLU A 508 9.02 10.18 -17.84
CA GLU A 508 9.39 11.50 -17.34
C GLU A 508 10.84 11.57 -16.87
N MET A 509 11.32 10.53 -16.17
CA MET A 509 12.70 10.41 -15.72
C MET A 509 13.70 10.38 -16.90
N LEU A 510 13.34 9.80 -18.04
CA LEU A 510 14.26 9.70 -19.18
C LEU A 510 14.24 10.95 -20.07
N THR A 511 13.13 11.70 -20.07
CA THR A 511 12.85 12.78 -21.04
C THR A 511 12.88 14.20 -20.46
N LYS A 512 12.57 14.41 -19.18
CA LYS A 512 12.53 15.76 -18.58
C LYS A 512 13.88 16.14 -17.98
N LYS A 513 14.38 17.37 -18.25
CA LYS A 513 15.65 17.86 -17.67
C LYS A 513 15.57 18.16 -16.18
N LYS A 514 14.38 18.51 -15.70
CA LYS A 514 14.07 18.79 -14.30
C LYS A 514 12.86 17.97 -13.89
N ILE A 515 12.85 17.54 -12.63
CA ILE A 515 11.77 16.77 -12.02
C ILE A 515 11.66 17.14 -10.53
N PRO A 516 10.51 16.87 -9.89
CA PRO A 516 10.38 17.00 -8.43
C PRO A 516 11.46 16.20 -7.69
N SER A 517 12.02 16.77 -6.63
CA SER A 517 13.09 16.17 -5.84
C SER A 517 12.70 14.80 -5.28
N PHE A 518 13.51 13.78 -5.57
CA PHE A 518 13.38 12.45 -4.93
C PHE A 518 13.78 12.46 -3.46
N ARG A 519 14.54 13.49 -3.05
CA ARG A 519 14.95 13.70 -1.66
C ARG A 519 13.89 14.44 -0.86
N GLU A 520 12.73 14.71 -1.48
CA GLU A 520 11.60 15.38 -0.85
C GLU A 520 11.97 16.77 -0.33
N GLU A 521 13.00 17.38 -0.93
CA GLU A 521 13.39 18.76 -0.67
C GLU A 521 12.23 19.67 -1.06
N ARG A 522 11.80 20.54 -0.13
CA ARG A 522 10.70 21.48 -0.33
C ARG A 522 11.22 22.92 -0.40
N ASP A 523 10.49 23.77 -1.11
CA ASP A 523 10.73 25.21 -1.14
C ASP A 523 10.16 25.91 0.11
N GLU A 524 10.30 27.23 0.19
CA GLU A 524 9.80 28.06 1.30
C GLU A 524 8.27 28.05 1.45
N HIS A 525 7.55 27.55 0.43
CA HIS A 525 6.11 27.39 0.42
C HIS A 525 5.68 25.94 0.68
N GLY A 526 6.61 25.04 0.99
CA GLY A 526 6.33 23.63 1.26
C GLY A 526 6.14 22.77 0.01
N ASN A 527 6.32 23.30 -1.20
CA ASN A 527 6.18 22.51 -2.44
C ASN A 527 7.46 21.75 -2.74
N LEU A 528 7.36 20.59 -3.40
CA LEU A 528 8.53 19.82 -3.83
C LEU A 528 9.38 20.64 -4.81
N LYS A 529 10.65 20.85 -4.45
CA LYS A 529 11.62 21.58 -5.25
C LYS A 529 11.93 20.83 -6.53
N GLU A 530 11.94 21.53 -7.66
CA GLU A 530 12.48 20.97 -8.91
C GLU A 530 14.00 20.86 -8.84
N VAL A 531 14.52 19.66 -9.13
CA VAL A 531 15.95 19.37 -9.17
C VAL A 531 16.38 18.96 -10.57
N VAL A 532 17.68 19.07 -10.86
CA VAL A 532 18.27 18.51 -12.08
C VAL A 532 18.06 17.00 -12.07
N ASN A 533 17.46 16.48 -13.14
CA ASN A 533 17.11 15.08 -13.23
C ASN A 533 18.35 14.21 -13.48
N PRO A 534 18.78 13.34 -12.53
CA PRO A 534 19.93 12.44 -12.71
C PRO A 534 19.68 11.31 -13.72
N TYR A 535 18.41 11.03 -14.02
CA TYR A 535 17.99 9.98 -14.95
C TYR A 535 17.76 10.50 -16.37
N TYR A 536 17.90 11.81 -16.61
CA TYR A 536 17.73 12.37 -17.94
C TYR A 536 18.71 11.74 -18.92
N ARG A 537 18.19 11.24 -20.05
CA ARG A 537 18.99 10.63 -21.14
C ARG A 537 18.82 11.37 -22.47
N GLY A 538 17.98 12.41 -22.52
CA GLY A 538 17.67 13.11 -23.77
C GLY A 538 16.96 12.24 -24.80
N MET A 539 16.34 11.14 -24.35
CA MET A 539 15.51 10.28 -25.18
C MET A 539 14.26 11.04 -25.63
N ASN A 540 13.73 10.66 -26.80
CA ASN A 540 12.38 11.10 -27.17
C ASN A 540 11.33 10.27 -26.39
N GLU A 541 10.11 10.81 -26.31
CA GLU A 541 9.03 10.18 -25.53
C GLU A 541 8.71 8.76 -25.97
N LYS A 542 8.60 8.51 -27.28
CA LYS A 542 8.29 7.18 -27.84
C LYS A 542 9.37 6.14 -27.53
N GLU A 543 10.64 6.53 -27.59
CA GLU A 543 11.76 5.68 -27.21
C GLU A 543 11.72 5.36 -25.71
N ALA A 544 11.48 6.36 -24.87
CA ALA A 544 11.35 6.18 -23.43
C ALA A 544 10.16 5.27 -23.07
N GLU A 545 9.02 5.37 -23.77
CA GLU A 545 7.86 4.48 -23.61
C GLU A 545 8.20 3.02 -23.96
N GLN A 546 9.00 2.80 -25.01
CA GLN A 546 9.48 1.47 -25.36
C GLN A 546 10.35 0.87 -24.27
N TYR A 547 11.29 1.65 -23.70
CA TYR A 547 12.09 1.18 -22.57
C TYR A 547 11.23 0.94 -21.32
N ALA A 548 10.31 1.85 -20.99
CA ALA A 548 9.42 1.69 -19.86
C ALA A 548 8.57 0.42 -19.97
N SER A 549 7.98 0.14 -21.14
CA SER A 549 7.19 -1.07 -21.37
C SER A 549 8.02 -2.37 -21.32
N LYS A 550 9.30 -2.29 -21.68
CA LYS A 550 10.23 -3.41 -21.69
C LYS A 550 10.76 -3.74 -20.29
N HIS A 551 11.01 -2.73 -19.45
CA HIS A 551 11.70 -2.84 -18.16
C HIS A 551 10.79 -2.74 -16.93
N ILE A 552 9.50 -2.42 -17.11
CA ILE A 552 8.48 -2.46 -16.06
C ILE A 552 7.29 -3.27 -16.57
N LYS A 553 7.04 -4.42 -15.95
CA LYS A 553 5.95 -5.35 -16.28
C LYS A 553 5.28 -5.84 -14.99
N ALA A 554 4.38 -6.80 -15.06
CA ALA A 554 3.83 -7.48 -13.90
C ALA A 554 4.19 -8.96 -13.88
N THR A 555 4.32 -9.51 -12.68
CA THR A 555 4.15 -10.94 -12.44
C THR A 555 2.67 -11.18 -12.14
N PHE A 556 2.05 -12.05 -12.92
CA PHE A 556 0.68 -12.46 -12.67
C PHE A 556 0.67 -13.81 -11.94
N ASP A 557 0.22 -13.80 -10.70
CA ASP A 557 0.01 -15.00 -9.92
C ASP A 557 -1.45 -15.46 -10.01
N THR A 558 -1.61 -16.67 -10.53
CA THR A 558 -2.91 -17.29 -10.79
C THR A 558 -3.65 -17.71 -9.52
N GLN A 559 -2.92 -18.07 -8.47
CA GLN A 559 -3.49 -18.41 -7.17
C GLN A 559 -3.92 -17.16 -6.40
N HIS A 560 -3.09 -16.12 -6.36
CA HIS A 560 -3.43 -14.89 -5.65
C HIS A 560 -4.69 -14.25 -6.23
N LEU A 561 -4.94 -14.39 -7.53
CA LEU A 561 -6.23 -14.02 -8.12
C LEU A 561 -7.38 -14.93 -7.64
N GLY A 562 -7.12 -16.22 -7.44
CA GLY A 562 -8.08 -17.18 -6.88
C GLY A 562 -8.48 -16.89 -5.43
N MET A 563 -7.56 -16.34 -4.61
CA MET A 563 -7.82 -16.00 -3.21
C MET A 563 -8.95 -14.99 -3.02
N TRP A 564 -9.26 -14.18 -4.04
CA TRP A 564 -10.41 -13.28 -4.05
C TRP A 564 -11.76 -14.00 -3.85
N TRP A 565 -11.81 -15.33 -4.05
CA TRP A 565 -12.97 -16.16 -3.71
C TRP A 565 -13.43 -15.99 -2.27
N ALA A 566 -12.48 -15.80 -1.34
CA ALA A 566 -12.75 -15.57 0.09
C ALA A 566 -13.68 -14.38 0.33
N HIS A 567 -13.53 -13.34 -0.50
CA HIS A 567 -14.17 -12.04 -0.35
C HIS A 567 -15.39 -11.87 -1.25
N PHE A 568 -15.58 -12.76 -2.23
CA PHE A 568 -16.59 -12.63 -3.27
C PHE A 568 -18.00 -12.94 -2.75
N GLN A 569 -18.87 -11.96 -2.57
CA GLN A 569 -20.13 -12.13 -1.82
C GLN A 569 -21.16 -13.02 -2.55
N PRO A 570 -21.88 -13.91 -1.83
CA PRO A 570 -23.00 -14.67 -2.39
C PRO A 570 -24.20 -13.77 -2.70
N LEU A 571 -24.94 -14.05 -3.77
CA LEU A 571 -26.24 -13.41 -4.01
C LEU A 571 -27.34 -14.10 -3.19
N PRO A 572 -28.45 -13.40 -2.85
CA PRO A 572 -29.58 -14.02 -2.17
C PRO A 572 -30.11 -15.25 -2.91
N GLY A 573 -30.10 -16.41 -2.24
CA GLY A 573 -30.51 -17.69 -2.83
C GLY A 573 -29.51 -18.34 -3.79
N GLU A 574 -28.29 -17.81 -3.93
CA GLU A 574 -27.24 -18.39 -4.76
C GLU A 574 -26.60 -19.60 -4.08
N THR A 575 -26.66 -20.75 -4.74
CA THR A 575 -25.94 -21.97 -4.32
C THR A 575 -24.43 -21.78 -4.47
N VAL A 576 -23.63 -22.50 -3.68
CA VAL A 576 -22.16 -22.45 -3.75
C VAL A 576 -21.62 -22.70 -5.18
N ASP A 577 -22.18 -23.65 -5.92
CA ASP A 577 -21.74 -23.95 -7.30
C ASP A 577 -22.00 -22.79 -8.27
N LYS A 578 -23.18 -22.17 -8.18
CA LYS A 578 -23.50 -20.97 -8.98
C LYS A 578 -22.59 -19.80 -8.64
N ARG A 579 -22.32 -19.58 -7.34
CA ARG A 579 -21.36 -18.57 -6.89
C ARG A 579 -19.97 -18.84 -7.45
N LYS A 580 -19.51 -20.10 -7.43
CA LYS A 580 -18.23 -20.52 -7.99
C LYS A 580 -18.16 -20.30 -9.50
N GLN A 581 -19.21 -20.65 -10.25
CA GLN A 581 -19.28 -20.35 -11.69
C GLN A 581 -19.22 -18.85 -11.99
N ARG A 582 -19.92 -18.03 -11.18
CA ARG A 582 -19.86 -16.57 -11.30
C ARG A 582 -18.47 -16.03 -10.99
N PHE A 583 -17.81 -16.56 -9.96
CA PHE A 583 -16.42 -16.21 -9.64
C PHE A 583 -15.45 -16.63 -10.74
N ASP A 584 -15.61 -17.81 -11.34
CA ASP A 584 -14.77 -18.26 -12.44
C ASP A 584 -14.89 -17.37 -13.66
N ASN A 585 -16.10 -16.86 -13.95
CA ASN A 585 -16.29 -15.87 -15.00
C ASN A 585 -15.59 -14.55 -14.65
N TRP A 586 -15.73 -14.08 -13.41
CA TRP A 586 -15.01 -12.89 -12.95
C TRP A 586 -13.48 -13.07 -13.07
N TYR A 587 -12.94 -14.21 -12.64
CA TYR A 587 -11.52 -14.55 -12.74
C TYR A 587 -11.06 -14.47 -14.20
N LYS A 588 -11.80 -15.12 -15.11
CA LYS A 588 -11.49 -15.10 -16.55
C LYS A 588 -11.53 -13.69 -17.12
N ASP A 589 -12.50 -12.87 -16.73
CA ASP A 589 -12.59 -11.48 -17.13
C ASP A 589 -11.38 -10.66 -16.66
N GLN A 590 -10.89 -10.90 -15.44
CA GLN A 590 -9.66 -10.25 -14.94
C GLN A 590 -8.42 -10.67 -15.74
N VAL A 591 -8.29 -11.96 -16.09
CA VAL A 591 -7.20 -12.45 -16.96
C VAL A 591 -7.24 -11.76 -18.33
N VAL A 592 -8.42 -11.66 -18.95
CA VAL A 592 -8.60 -10.94 -20.22
C VAL A 592 -8.21 -9.47 -20.08
N LYS A 593 -8.55 -8.83 -18.96
CA LYS A 593 -8.21 -7.43 -18.68
C LYS A 593 -6.70 -7.23 -18.54
N LEU A 594 -6.02 -8.11 -17.80
CA LEU A 594 -4.56 -8.10 -17.64
C LEU A 594 -3.83 -8.33 -18.97
N GLU A 595 -4.32 -9.23 -19.80
CA GLU A 595 -3.76 -9.48 -21.14
C GLU A 595 -3.88 -8.23 -22.03
N LYS A 596 -5.08 -7.66 -22.13
CA LYS A 596 -5.33 -6.46 -22.96
C LYS A 596 -4.54 -5.23 -22.53
N SER A 597 -4.16 -5.13 -21.25
CA SER A 597 -3.36 -4.01 -20.77
C SER A 597 -1.87 -4.12 -21.15
N GLY A 598 -1.41 -5.29 -21.63
CA GLY A 598 -0.04 -5.50 -22.08
C GLY A 598 1.00 -5.38 -20.96
N ILE A 599 0.60 -5.61 -19.70
CA ILE A 599 1.52 -5.52 -18.56
C ILE A 599 2.16 -6.86 -18.20
N ILE A 600 1.55 -8.00 -18.54
CA ILE A 600 2.01 -9.32 -18.09
C ILE A 600 3.39 -9.62 -18.69
N GLY A 601 4.40 -9.73 -17.82
CA GLY A 601 5.77 -10.09 -18.18
C GLY A 601 6.17 -11.48 -17.71
N HIS A 602 5.61 -11.92 -16.58
CA HIS A 602 5.94 -13.15 -15.87
C HIS A 602 4.65 -13.76 -15.31
N ILE A 603 4.59 -15.09 -15.15
CA ILE A 603 3.43 -15.78 -14.57
C ILE A 603 3.90 -16.77 -13.50
N HIS A 604 3.29 -16.69 -12.33
CA HIS A 604 3.26 -17.78 -11.36
C HIS A 604 1.99 -18.61 -11.60
N ALA A 605 2.20 -19.85 -12.02
CA ALA A 605 1.17 -20.80 -12.45
C ALA A 605 0.96 -21.83 -11.34
N VAL A 606 0.04 -21.51 -10.44
CA VAL A 606 -0.23 -22.24 -9.20
C VAL A 606 -1.72 -22.46 -9.09
N ASP A 607 -2.12 -23.67 -8.73
CA ASP A 607 -3.51 -24.00 -8.45
C ASP A 607 -3.73 -24.07 -6.94
N ALA A 608 -4.99 -23.98 -6.51
CA ALA A 608 -5.34 -23.99 -5.11
C ALA A 608 -6.78 -24.44 -4.89
N PHE A 609 -7.09 -24.81 -3.65
CA PHE A 609 -8.46 -24.92 -3.17
C PHE A 609 -8.88 -23.65 -2.44
N GLY A 610 -9.80 -22.90 -3.04
CA GLY A 610 -10.51 -21.83 -2.34
C GLY A 610 -9.66 -20.60 -2.01
N ALA A 611 -9.72 -20.17 -0.74
CA ALA A 611 -9.32 -18.85 -0.27
C ALA A 611 -7.87 -18.73 0.25
N GLY A 612 -7.20 -19.86 0.50
CA GLY A 612 -5.89 -19.87 1.15
C GLY A 612 -4.71 -19.77 0.19
N HIS A 613 -3.56 -19.39 0.72
CA HIS A 613 -2.27 -19.44 0.03
C HIS A 613 -1.65 -20.84 0.12
N HIS A 614 -2.24 -21.79 -0.62
CA HIS A 614 -1.80 -23.17 -0.80
C HIS A 614 -1.23 -23.44 -2.20
N HIS A 615 0.02 -23.88 -2.31
CA HIS A 615 0.66 -24.10 -3.61
C HIS A 615 0.40 -25.53 -4.09
N LEU A 616 -0.63 -25.73 -4.92
CA LEU A 616 -0.96 -27.04 -5.51
C LEU A 616 -0.53 -27.12 -6.98
N PRO A 617 -0.27 -28.33 -7.49
CA PRO A 617 -0.02 -28.53 -8.91
C PRO A 617 -1.23 -28.12 -9.74
N ILE A 618 -0.98 -27.67 -10.96
CA ILE A 618 -2.01 -27.32 -11.92
C ILE A 618 -2.93 -28.52 -12.15
N GLY A 619 -4.22 -28.34 -11.91
CA GLY A 619 -5.26 -29.35 -12.11
C GLY A 619 -5.63 -30.18 -10.89
N GLU A 620 -4.94 -29.99 -9.77
CA GLU A 620 -5.32 -30.58 -8.48
C GLU A 620 -6.25 -29.66 -7.70
N GLY A 621 -6.28 -28.36 -8.00
CA GLY A 621 -7.18 -27.39 -7.37
C GLY A 621 -8.47 -27.18 -8.15
N ASN A 622 -9.15 -26.08 -7.84
CA ASN A 622 -10.43 -25.72 -8.47
C ASN A 622 -10.38 -24.39 -9.23
N LEU A 623 -9.20 -23.83 -9.47
CA LEU A 623 -9.03 -22.58 -10.20
C LEU A 623 -8.94 -22.84 -11.72
N PRO A 624 -9.37 -21.90 -12.58
CA PRO A 624 -9.31 -22.06 -14.03
C PRO A 624 -7.88 -21.83 -14.60
N VAL A 625 -6.85 -22.40 -13.97
CA VAL A 625 -5.43 -22.17 -14.31
C VAL A 625 -5.10 -22.69 -15.71
N LYS A 626 -5.52 -23.92 -16.06
CA LYS A 626 -5.30 -24.49 -17.40
C LYS A 626 -5.85 -23.57 -18.50
N TRP A 627 -7.11 -23.14 -18.35
CA TRP A 627 -7.74 -22.19 -19.27
C TRP A 627 -6.94 -20.89 -19.37
N THR A 628 -6.43 -20.40 -18.24
CA THR A 628 -5.67 -19.13 -18.16
C THR A 628 -4.39 -19.20 -18.98
N LEU A 629 -3.62 -20.26 -18.81
CA LEU A 629 -2.36 -20.44 -19.54
C LEU A 629 -2.61 -20.67 -21.04
N GLU A 630 -3.62 -21.47 -21.40
CA GLU A 630 -4.01 -21.70 -22.80
C GLU A 630 -4.53 -20.42 -23.47
N TYR A 631 -5.35 -19.64 -22.77
CA TYR A 631 -5.85 -18.34 -23.23
C TYR A 631 -4.68 -17.39 -23.51
N LEU A 632 -3.80 -17.17 -22.53
CA LEU A 632 -2.66 -16.26 -22.68
C LEU A 632 -1.73 -16.71 -23.80
N LYS A 633 -1.49 -18.03 -23.92
CA LYS A 633 -0.70 -18.59 -25.02
C LYS A 633 -1.35 -18.34 -26.38
N SER A 634 -2.66 -18.52 -26.49
CA SER A 634 -3.42 -18.23 -27.73
C SER A 634 -3.38 -16.76 -28.13
N LYS A 635 -3.20 -15.85 -27.17
CA LYS A 635 -2.99 -14.41 -27.39
C LYS A 635 -1.54 -14.04 -27.69
N GLY A 636 -0.66 -15.03 -27.80
CA GLY A 636 0.74 -14.82 -28.17
C GLY A 636 1.64 -14.45 -26.99
N TYR A 637 1.25 -14.77 -25.75
CA TYR A 637 2.15 -14.66 -24.61
C TYR A 637 3.40 -15.52 -24.82
N LYS A 638 4.56 -14.87 -24.75
CA LYS A 638 5.90 -15.48 -24.90
C LYS A 638 6.74 -15.40 -23.62
N GLY A 639 6.18 -14.85 -22.55
CA GLY A 639 6.86 -14.80 -21.27
C GLY A 639 6.92 -16.18 -20.63
N THR A 640 7.54 -16.24 -19.46
CA THR A 640 7.82 -17.49 -18.75
C THR A 640 6.73 -17.78 -17.73
N MET A 641 6.40 -19.05 -17.59
CA MET A 641 5.43 -19.54 -16.61
C MET A 641 6.21 -20.38 -15.60
N ILE A 642 6.03 -20.11 -14.32
CA ILE A 642 6.73 -20.81 -13.25
C ILE A 642 5.70 -21.44 -12.33
N SER A 643 5.82 -22.75 -12.13
CA SER A 643 5.10 -23.42 -11.05
C SER A 643 5.83 -23.13 -9.75
N GLU A 644 5.27 -22.23 -8.95
CA GLU A 644 5.79 -21.97 -7.62
C GLU A 644 5.46 -23.16 -6.72
N GLY A 645 6.48 -23.70 -6.06
CA GLY A 645 6.39 -24.97 -5.34
C GLY A 645 6.98 -24.90 -3.96
N TRP A 646 6.14 -24.64 -2.96
CA TRP A 646 6.53 -24.62 -1.54
C TRP A 646 5.98 -25.79 -0.73
N GLU A 647 4.68 -26.08 -0.82
CA GLU A 647 4.00 -26.99 0.11
C GLU A 647 4.14 -28.46 -0.30
N GLU A 648 3.63 -28.84 -1.47
CA GLU A 648 3.65 -30.25 -1.89
C GLU A 648 5.05 -30.80 -2.16
N ASN A 649 6.00 -29.94 -2.52
CA ASN A 649 7.41 -30.32 -2.62
C ASN A 649 7.98 -30.79 -1.25
N ARG A 650 7.33 -30.49 -0.12
CA ARG A 650 7.68 -31.03 1.21
C ARG A 650 7.19 -32.46 1.39
N ILE A 651 6.11 -32.85 0.72
CA ILE A 651 5.52 -34.19 0.80
C ILE A 651 6.22 -35.11 -0.20
N ASN A 652 6.35 -34.67 -1.45
CA ASN A 652 7.01 -35.41 -2.50
C ASN A 652 7.80 -34.45 -3.41
N PRO A 653 9.15 -34.39 -3.27
CA PRO A 653 9.98 -33.47 -4.05
C PRO A 653 9.76 -33.63 -5.56
N GLY A 654 9.43 -32.52 -6.23
CA GLY A 654 9.21 -32.49 -7.67
C GLY A 654 7.79 -32.85 -8.12
N ARG A 655 6.88 -33.25 -7.20
CA ARG A 655 5.47 -33.51 -7.55
C ARG A 655 4.80 -32.26 -8.13
N GLN A 656 5.10 -31.08 -7.59
CA GLN A 656 4.49 -29.81 -8.00
C GLN A 656 4.57 -29.62 -9.52
N ILE A 657 5.77 -29.78 -10.09
CA ILE A 657 5.99 -29.56 -11.52
C ILE A 657 5.54 -30.77 -12.36
N THR A 658 5.79 -31.99 -11.90
CA THR A 658 5.49 -33.20 -12.68
C THR A 658 3.99 -33.47 -12.80
N ALA A 659 3.20 -33.23 -11.73
CA ALA A 659 1.75 -33.31 -11.79
C ALA A 659 1.15 -32.19 -12.66
N SER A 660 1.71 -30.98 -12.61
CA SER A 660 1.32 -29.89 -13.50
C SER A 660 1.54 -30.23 -14.97
N TRP A 661 2.72 -30.77 -15.33
CA TRP A 661 2.98 -31.26 -16.70
C TRP A 661 2.03 -32.38 -17.12
N ARG A 662 1.69 -33.29 -16.20
CA ARG A 662 0.72 -34.37 -16.45
C ARG A 662 -0.65 -33.82 -16.80
N HIS A 663 -1.17 -32.87 -16.01
CA HIS A 663 -2.50 -32.31 -16.20
C HIS A 663 -2.59 -31.46 -17.46
N LEU A 664 -1.52 -30.71 -17.76
CA LEU A 664 -1.43 -29.98 -19.01
C LEU A 664 -1.30 -30.96 -20.19
N GLY A 665 -0.72 -32.14 -20.02
CA GLY A 665 -0.41 -33.01 -21.17
C GLY A 665 0.79 -32.46 -21.94
N THR A 666 1.76 -31.92 -21.20
CA THR A 666 2.98 -31.32 -21.72
C THR A 666 3.81 -32.35 -22.49
N ASN A 667 4.27 -31.96 -23.69
CA ASN A 667 5.15 -32.80 -24.52
C ASN A 667 6.58 -32.84 -23.94
N VAL A 668 7.16 -34.05 -23.84
CA VAL A 668 8.53 -34.28 -23.31
C VAL A 668 9.55 -34.70 -24.35
N GLY A 669 9.15 -34.90 -25.61
CA GLY A 669 10.11 -35.17 -26.67
C GLY A 669 9.47 -35.40 -28.04
N MET A 670 10.32 -35.36 -29.08
CA MET A 670 9.97 -35.89 -30.39
C MET A 670 9.86 -37.40 -30.30
N GLY A 671 8.84 -37.99 -30.92
CA GLY A 671 8.73 -39.45 -31.03
C GLY A 671 10.02 -40.03 -31.63
N PHE A 672 10.43 -41.22 -31.15
CA PHE A 672 11.67 -41.90 -31.55
C PHE A 672 11.77 -42.26 -33.06
N ALA A 673 10.74 -41.94 -33.86
CA ALA A 673 10.71 -42.18 -35.29
C ALA A 673 10.19 -40.95 -36.05
N ILE A 674 10.74 -40.70 -37.24
CA ILE A 674 10.25 -39.68 -38.16
C ILE A 674 8.78 -39.99 -38.49
N GLY A 675 7.87 -39.10 -38.11
CA GLY A 675 6.42 -39.28 -38.27
C GLY A 675 5.68 -39.89 -37.07
N ALA A 676 6.37 -40.25 -35.99
CA ALA A 676 5.71 -40.64 -34.74
C ALA A 676 5.22 -39.39 -33.98
N PRO A 677 4.01 -39.44 -33.37
CA PRO A 677 3.51 -38.35 -32.54
C PRO A 677 4.48 -38.01 -31.40
N SER A 678 4.52 -36.74 -31.00
CA SER A 678 5.28 -36.32 -29.81
C SER A 678 4.78 -37.06 -28.59
N ARG A 679 5.69 -37.55 -27.75
CA ARG A 679 5.31 -38.22 -26.50
C ARG A 679 4.87 -37.16 -25.49
N GLN A 680 3.70 -37.38 -24.91
CA GLN A 680 3.22 -36.61 -23.76
C GLN A 680 3.92 -37.10 -22.49
N TRP A 681 3.94 -36.28 -21.44
CA TRP A 681 4.49 -36.68 -20.14
C TRP A 681 3.86 -37.98 -19.61
N GLN A 682 2.56 -38.13 -19.81
CA GLN A 682 1.82 -39.33 -19.43
C GLN A 682 2.37 -40.61 -20.10
N ASP A 683 2.85 -40.53 -21.35
CA ASP A 683 3.43 -41.68 -22.07
C ASP A 683 4.78 -42.12 -21.50
N VAL A 684 5.49 -41.21 -20.80
CA VAL A 684 6.83 -41.45 -20.25
C VAL A 684 6.75 -41.83 -18.77
N GLU A 685 5.85 -41.20 -18.02
CA GLU A 685 5.70 -41.40 -16.58
C GLU A 685 5.25 -42.82 -16.20
N PHE A 686 4.42 -43.45 -17.03
CA PHE A 686 4.01 -44.85 -16.86
C PHE A 686 4.95 -45.84 -17.59
N GLY A 687 6.01 -45.34 -18.21
CA GLY A 687 7.04 -46.17 -18.86
C GLY A 687 7.97 -46.86 -17.86
N TYR A 688 8.80 -47.79 -18.36
CA TYR A 688 9.79 -48.57 -17.60
C TYR A 688 10.77 -47.71 -16.75
N LEU A 689 10.84 -46.41 -16.99
CA LEU A 689 11.72 -45.44 -16.30
C LEU A 689 11.13 -44.84 -15.01
N ARG A 690 10.06 -45.44 -14.46
CA ARG A 690 9.33 -44.98 -13.25
C ARG A 690 10.21 -44.72 -12.02
N ASN A 691 11.42 -45.26 -11.96
CA ASN A 691 12.38 -44.94 -10.91
C ASN A 691 13.20 -43.70 -11.28
N MET A 692 12.64 -42.50 -11.05
CA MET A 692 13.40 -41.23 -11.03
C MET A 692 14.31 -41.10 -9.80
N GLN A 693 14.74 -42.22 -9.19
CA GLN A 693 15.98 -42.18 -8.43
C GLN A 693 17.10 -42.17 -9.47
N SER A 694 18.05 -41.23 -9.37
CA SER A 694 19.34 -41.42 -10.03
C SER A 694 19.76 -42.86 -9.72
N PRO A 695 20.03 -43.71 -10.74
CA PRO A 695 20.34 -45.10 -10.47
C PRO A 695 21.51 -45.08 -9.50
N TYR A 696 21.34 -45.59 -8.28
CA TYR A 696 22.39 -45.53 -7.25
C TYR A 696 23.67 -46.22 -7.71
N PHE A 697 23.54 -47.07 -8.73
CA PHE A 697 24.58 -47.86 -9.33
C PHE A 697 24.75 -47.57 -10.83
N ILE A 698 25.97 -47.75 -11.33
CA ILE A 698 26.29 -47.78 -12.75
C ILE A 698 26.63 -49.24 -13.10
N PHE A 699 26.25 -49.68 -14.30
CA PHE A 699 26.57 -51.02 -14.81
C PHE A 699 27.02 -50.90 -16.28
N GLY A 700 27.90 -51.81 -16.72
CA GLY A 700 28.42 -51.85 -18.09
C GLY A 700 29.67 -50.98 -18.28
N ALA A 701 29.93 -50.54 -19.51
CA ALA A 701 31.22 -49.94 -19.92
C ALA A 701 31.63 -48.64 -19.19
N TYR A 702 30.71 -48.02 -18.44
CA TYR A 702 30.98 -46.84 -17.60
C TYR A 702 31.31 -47.20 -16.14
N SER A 703 31.21 -48.47 -15.74
CA SER A 703 31.66 -48.97 -14.45
C SER A 703 33.09 -49.52 -14.58
N PRO A 704 34.00 -49.25 -13.63
CA PRO A 704 35.34 -49.83 -13.60
C PRO A 704 35.37 -51.38 -13.61
N SER A 705 34.24 -52.03 -13.31
CA SER A 705 34.05 -53.47 -13.45
C SER A 705 32.64 -53.80 -13.98
N ASN A 706 32.44 -55.02 -14.48
CA ASN A 706 31.12 -55.53 -14.90
C ASN A 706 30.15 -55.80 -13.72
N ASP A 707 30.54 -55.48 -12.49
CA ASP A 707 29.70 -55.57 -11.30
C ASP A 707 29.01 -54.22 -11.01
N TRP A 708 27.95 -54.26 -10.21
CA TRP A 708 27.23 -53.06 -9.78
C TRP A 708 28.14 -52.20 -8.87
N GLN A 709 28.31 -50.92 -9.19
CA GLN A 709 29.09 -49.97 -8.38
C GLN A 709 28.34 -48.67 -8.15
N LEU A 710 28.49 -48.07 -6.96
CA LEU A 710 27.82 -46.82 -6.58
C LEU A 710 28.44 -45.60 -7.26
N TRP A 711 27.65 -44.57 -7.55
CA TRP A 711 28.14 -43.31 -8.15
C TRP A 711 29.30 -42.64 -7.41
N SER A 712 29.38 -42.82 -6.09
CA SER A 712 30.44 -42.26 -5.25
C SER A 712 31.82 -42.93 -5.42
N GLN A 713 31.87 -44.06 -6.14
CA GLN A 713 33.09 -44.85 -6.35
C GLN A 713 33.70 -44.64 -7.73
N VAL A 714 33.04 -43.87 -8.60
CA VAL A 714 33.55 -43.55 -9.94
C VAL A 714 34.36 -42.26 -9.86
N PRO A 715 35.65 -42.27 -10.23
CA PRO A 715 36.45 -41.06 -10.28
C PRO A 715 35.82 -40.10 -11.30
N LEU A 716 35.44 -38.90 -10.85
CA LEU A 716 35.05 -37.82 -11.75
C LEU A 716 36.34 -37.29 -12.39
N GLU A 717 36.48 -37.44 -13.72
CA GLU A 717 37.51 -36.75 -14.51
C GLU A 717 37.32 -35.24 -14.50
#